data_AF-A0A2D7XCA7-F1
#
_entry.id   AF-A0A2D7XCA7-F1
#
_cell.length_a   1.000
_cell.length_b   1.000
_cell.length_c   1.000
_cell.angle_alpha   90.00
_cell.angle_beta   90.00
_cell.angle_gamma   90.00
#
_symmetry.space_group_name_H-M   'P 1'
#
loop_
_entity.id
_entity.type
_entity.pdbx_description
1 polymer ?
#
loop_
_entity_poly.entity_id
_entity_poly.type
_entity_poly.pdbx_seq_one_letter_code
_entity_poly.pdbx_strand_id
1 'polypeptide(L)'
;MSISRTLTLLLFCCVTALGAPGHAEPVDSPAPAARSETPDSPLTGQAWELADAAFKAYAEHDYEGALRLAGQAAKLEPQAPQLYVLQIYALQQLKRPQEAALVASVAKKQGLYRAVFTQVEKAIEPPPSPISEPDRALPAAAQPATPKVSARQRAYQKAYPLATKAYSAYESGDYKQAASLAEQAFRLAPAQGNWALLWVDSLRVLNDPYAVNNAIDTALAVGATNRQQLEDRKIDIQAFREEQEAKARAEQAAEFARRAYAAYDQREFEQAIDLARQAVDLTPDDENMQRLLTTSLAAGNRAQNLEALDRLNSALATQPDDAALLVQRAYLYQRLGRADFAYTDFEKARATGKTNPRVALDAGFAAAAAGKKREATTILKESIDAADAGKLALTPEQRLNLRENISNLEREWGGYVSAGYRGARPATSGLGGSPSAALGDAVFNTAEVFWRPSQILNSSTRVFEVYGRASNTLHDSGTSVDESFDECGNRFPADSYRSVTGLPSTVGALGLRFTPSSSFGLTFGLERRFNLGTRSRLGSASPNDCSLGIPGKEYQTAGYDGDWLAYVTYAYYKGTELRQDKKSWWRIEGYAQAGYLWNDVSADFRDSGAQVFNQSGRIKREYQFLSSELRVGKSVRLETVSPTMILYPHVVFAADWQKENSRADIDGVGQFALQGNGQSWSMGVGPGFGVRYWFRSNHYSAEKSYLDWTIQYRFNIGGGAKDRSKGLFMNLTISW
;
A
#
# COMPACT_ATOMS: atom_id res chain seq x y z
N MET A 1 -47.67 -26.96 24.12
CA MET A 1 -46.29 -27.44 24.34
C MET A 1 -45.97 -28.54 23.33
N SER A 2 -45.19 -28.24 22.30
CA SER A 2 -44.16 -29.13 21.74
C SER A 2 -43.46 -28.37 20.63
N ILE A 3 -42.23 -27.97 20.93
CA ILE A 3 -41.26 -27.35 20.04
C ILE A 3 -40.45 -28.50 19.45
N SER A 4 -40.45 -28.70 18.13
CA SER A 4 -39.33 -29.36 17.45
C SER A 4 -39.37 -29.24 15.93
N ARG A 5 -38.29 -28.64 15.42
CA ARG A 5 -37.48 -29.14 14.30
C ARG A 5 -38.11 -29.20 12.91
N THR A 6 -38.21 -28.05 12.25
CA THR A 6 -37.96 -27.95 10.79
C THR A 6 -37.56 -26.52 10.41
N LEU A 7 -36.36 -26.08 10.80
CA LEU A 7 -35.75 -24.85 10.26
C LEU A 7 -34.22 -24.96 10.33
N THR A 8 -33.67 -25.99 9.70
CA THR A 8 -32.22 -26.15 9.54
C THR A 8 -31.98 -26.95 8.27
N LEU A 9 -32.07 -26.29 7.11
CA LEU A 9 -31.43 -26.69 5.85
C LEU A 9 -31.79 -25.63 4.80
N LEU A 10 -30.95 -24.61 4.64
CA LEU A 10 -30.82 -23.78 3.41
C LEU A 10 -29.75 -22.66 3.50
N LEU A 11 -28.94 -22.60 4.57
CA LEU A 11 -27.88 -21.59 4.72
C LEU A 11 -26.44 -22.13 4.59
N PHE A 12 -26.24 -23.33 4.04
CA PHE A 12 -24.91 -23.93 3.92
C PHE A 12 -24.71 -24.53 2.52
N CYS A 13 -24.33 -23.70 1.56
CA CYS A 13 -23.56 -24.10 0.38
C CYS A 13 -22.99 -22.85 -0.31
N CYS A 14 -21.71 -22.90 -0.68
CA CYS A 14 -20.93 -21.89 -1.43
C CYS A 14 -20.14 -20.79 -0.67
N VAL A 15 -19.56 -21.10 0.49
CA VAL A 15 -18.34 -20.38 0.93
C VAL A 15 -17.27 -21.39 1.30
N THR A 16 -16.46 -21.77 0.30
CA THR A 16 -15.08 -22.29 0.44
C THR A 16 -14.55 -22.57 -0.96
N ALA A 17 -13.68 -21.70 -1.48
CA ALA A 17 -12.57 -22.03 -2.39
C ALA A 17 -11.88 -20.76 -2.90
N LEU A 18 -10.54 -20.83 -2.91
CA LEU A 18 -9.56 -20.01 -3.63
C LEU A 18 -9.04 -18.76 -2.91
N GLY A 19 -7.89 -18.98 -2.26
CA GLY A 19 -6.94 -17.94 -1.89
C GLY A 19 -5.81 -17.77 -2.92
N ALA A 20 -4.88 -16.91 -2.48
CA ALA A 20 -3.54 -16.58 -2.99
C ALA A 20 -3.41 -15.49 -4.08
N PRO A 21 -2.60 -14.43 -3.83
CA PRO A 21 -2.33 -13.32 -4.75
C PRO A 21 -1.19 -13.65 -5.74
N GLY A 22 -1.32 -13.12 -6.97
CA GLY A 22 -0.37 -13.25 -8.06
C GLY A 22 1.00 -12.59 -7.78
N HIS A 23 2.01 -13.19 -8.43
CA HIS A 23 3.44 -12.92 -8.31
C HIS A 23 3.86 -11.56 -8.90
N ALA A 24 4.89 -10.98 -8.30
CA ALA A 24 5.68 -9.88 -8.83
C ALA A 24 6.89 -10.47 -9.57
N GLU A 25 7.17 -9.97 -10.77
CA GLU A 25 8.44 -10.21 -11.46
C GLU A 25 9.50 -9.18 -11.02
N PRO A 26 10.77 -9.59 -10.86
CA PRO A 26 11.85 -8.74 -10.37
C PRO A 26 12.40 -7.82 -11.47
N VAL A 27 12.63 -6.56 -11.11
CA VAL A 27 13.36 -5.58 -11.92
C VAL A 27 14.81 -5.57 -11.45
N ASP A 28 15.72 -5.97 -12.34
CA ASP A 28 17.17 -5.85 -12.18
C ASP A 28 17.54 -4.40 -11.83
N SER A 29 18.24 -4.22 -10.71
CA SER A 29 18.92 -2.97 -10.37
C SER A 29 20.44 -3.22 -10.39
N PRO A 30 21.21 -2.39 -11.10
CA PRO A 30 22.66 -2.55 -11.21
C PRO A 30 23.35 -2.25 -9.88
N ALA A 31 24.36 -3.05 -9.57
CA ALA A 31 25.19 -2.90 -8.38
C ALA A 31 25.84 -1.50 -8.31
N PRO A 32 25.89 -0.86 -7.13
CA PRO A 32 26.60 0.40 -6.96
C PRO A 32 28.10 0.13 -7.02
N ALA A 33 28.76 0.71 -8.03
CA ALA A 33 30.21 0.81 -8.08
C ALA A 33 30.68 1.62 -6.87
N ALA A 34 31.42 0.97 -5.97
CA ALA A 34 32.17 1.62 -4.91
C ALA A 34 33.12 2.65 -5.54
N ARG A 35 32.82 3.94 -5.35
CA ARG A 35 33.78 5.03 -5.55
C ARG A 35 34.72 5.02 -4.36
N SER A 36 35.89 4.44 -4.54
CA SER A 36 37.04 4.68 -3.67
C SER A 36 37.53 6.12 -3.87
N GLU A 37 37.72 6.83 -2.77
CA GLU A 37 38.28 8.18 -2.70
C GLU A 37 39.71 8.22 -3.29
N THR A 38 39.98 9.16 -4.20
CA THR A 38 41.36 9.60 -4.54
C THR A 38 41.41 11.12 -4.63
N PRO A 39 42.39 11.78 -3.98
CA PRO A 39 42.52 13.23 -3.99
C PRO A 39 43.42 13.69 -5.16
N ASP A 40 42.85 14.05 -6.32
CA ASP A 40 43.65 14.64 -7.42
C ASP A 40 42.85 15.68 -8.22
N SER A 41 43.48 16.82 -8.50
CA SER A 41 42.98 17.83 -9.42
C SER A 41 42.82 17.23 -10.83
N PRO A 42 41.67 17.42 -11.51
CA PRO A 42 41.47 16.88 -12.85
C PRO A 42 42.35 17.63 -13.86
N LEU A 43 43.29 16.91 -14.49
CA LEU A 43 44.02 17.37 -15.67
C LEU A 43 43.02 17.62 -16.80
N THR A 44 43.02 18.80 -17.43
CA THR A 44 42.12 19.13 -18.55
C THR A 44 42.88 19.68 -19.75
N GLY A 45 42.29 19.59 -20.95
CA GLY A 45 42.87 20.13 -22.19
C GLY A 45 44.15 19.41 -22.65
N GLN A 46 45.08 20.16 -23.23
CA GLN A 46 46.32 19.64 -23.82
C GLN A 46 47.22 18.89 -22.81
N ALA A 47 47.16 19.26 -21.52
CA ALA A 47 47.88 18.58 -20.47
C ALA A 47 47.34 17.17 -20.21
N TRP A 48 46.02 16.97 -20.34
CA TRP A 48 45.39 15.66 -20.21
C TRP A 48 45.75 14.74 -21.38
N GLU A 49 45.73 15.23 -22.62
CA GLU A 49 46.09 14.43 -23.80
C GLU A 49 47.53 13.94 -23.74
N LEU A 50 48.47 14.81 -23.33
CA LEU A 50 49.87 14.45 -23.13
C LEU A 50 50.05 13.48 -21.95
N ALA A 51 49.29 13.63 -20.88
CA ALA A 51 49.32 12.73 -19.73
C ALA A 51 48.79 11.34 -20.10
N ASP A 52 47.65 11.25 -20.78
CA ASP A 52 47.05 9.99 -21.25
C ASP A 52 47.99 9.26 -22.22
N ALA A 53 48.61 9.98 -23.16
CA ALA A 53 49.62 9.44 -24.06
C ALA A 53 50.87 8.95 -23.29
N ALA A 54 51.29 9.67 -22.23
CA ALA A 54 52.41 9.26 -21.39
C ALA A 54 52.11 7.97 -20.62
N PHE A 55 50.91 7.81 -20.07
CA PHE A 55 50.51 6.59 -19.35
C PHE A 55 50.40 5.40 -20.30
N LYS A 56 49.89 5.59 -21.53
CA LYS A 56 49.86 4.55 -22.58
C LYS A 56 51.27 4.12 -23.00
N ALA A 57 52.15 5.08 -23.27
CA ALA A 57 53.55 4.79 -23.60
C ALA A 57 54.25 4.01 -22.48
N TYR A 58 53.98 4.34 -21.22
CA TYR A 58 54.51 3.60 -20.07
C TYR A 58 53.98 2.15 -20.02
N ALA A 59 52.68 1.95 -20.27
CA ALA A 59 52.06 0.62 -20.32
C ALA A 59 52.58 -0.24 -21.49
N GLU A 60 53.01 0.39 -22.58
CA GLU A 60 53.63 -0.26 -23.76
C GLU A 60 55.15 -0.49 -23.59
N HIS A 61 55.71 -0.19 -22.40
CA HIS A 61 57.14 -0.24 -22.09
C HIS A 61 58.02 0.74 -22.89
N ASP A 62 57.44 1.74 -23.56
CA ASP A 62 58.17 2.88 -24.12
C ASP A 62 58.44 3.93 -23.03
N TYR A 63 59.40 3.63 -22.16
CA TYR A 63 59.71 4.46 -21.00
C TYR A 63 60.36 5.81 -21.37
N GLU A 64 61.11 5.90 -22.47
CA GLU A 64 61.65 7.18 -22.99
C GLU A 64 60.51 8.05 -23.55
N GLY A 65 59.57 7.46 -24.29
CA GLY A 65 58.36 8.15 -24.76
C GLY A 65 57.49 8.64 -23.60
N ALA A 66 57.25 7.79 -22.60
CA ALA A 66 56.51 8.13 -21.39
C ALA A 66 57.16 9.28 -20.61
N LEU A 67 58.49 9.24 -20.41
CA LEU A 67 59.24 10.28 -19.73
C LEU A 67 59.14 11.63 -20.46
N ARG A 68 59.29 11.62 -21.79
CA ARG A 68 59.20 12.83 -22.62
C ARG A 68 57.79 13.44 -22.57
N LEU A 69 56.76 12.62 -22.73
CA LEU A 69 55.36 13.07 -22.73
C LEU A 69 54.91 13.57 -21.35
N ALA A 70 55.25 12.83 -20.29
CA ALA A 70 54.96 13.25 -18.91
C ALA A 70 55.71 14.54 -18.55
N GLY A 71 56.94 14.73 -19.03
CA GLY A 71 57.70 15.96 -18.89
C GLY A 71 57.09 17.17 -19.62
N GLN A 72 56.47 16.94 -20.79
CA GLN A 72 55.72 17.98 -21.50
C GLN A 72 54.41 18.33 -20.77
N ALA A 73 53.67 17.31 -20.30
CA ALA A 73 52.45 17.51 -19.51
C ALA A 73 52.73 18.28 -18.21
N ALA A 74 53.83 17.96 -17.50
CA ALA A 74 54.19 18.63 -16.25
C ALA A 74 54.62 20.09 -16.43
N LYS A 75 55.03 20.50 -17.63
CA LYS A 75 55.26 21.93 -17.94
C LYS A 75 53.95 22.71 -18.07
N LEU A 76 52.89 22.05 -18.51
CA LEU A 76 51.56 22.66 -18.65
C LEU A 76 50.81 22.67 -17.31
N GLU A 77 50.92 21.58 -16.54
CA GLU A 77 50.28 21.43 -15.24
C GLU A 77 51.30 21.05 -14.15
N PRO A 78 52.07 22.03 -13.62
CA PRO A 78 53.15 21.76 -12.68
C PRO A 78 52.66 21.33 -11.30
N GLN A 79 51.37 21.49 -11.00
CA GLN A 79 50.75 21.13 -9.71
C GLN A 79 50.10 19.74 -9.73
N ALA A 80 50.30 18.96 -10.81
CA ALA A 80 49.74 17.63 -10.96
C ALA A 80 50.71 16.57 -10.40
N PRO A 81 50.51 16.10 -9.14
CA PRO A 81 51.38 15.14 -8.47
C PRO A 81 51.66 13.87 -9.30
N GLN A 82 50.63 13.35 -9.97
CA GLN A 82 50.65 12.13 -10.78
C GLN A 82 51.63 12.18 -11.97
N LEU A 83 51.95 13.35 -12.51
CA LEU A 83 52.87 13.48 -13.65
C LEU A 83 54.34 13.32 -13.23
N TYR A 84 54.68 13.80 -12.04
CA TYR A 84 56.03 13.63 -11.48
C TYR A 84 56.27 12.18 -11.04
N VAL A 85 55.23 11.48 -10.56
CA VAL A 85 55.27 10.02 -10.31
C VAL A 85 55.64 9.27 -11.57
N LEU A 86 54.91 9.54 -12.66
CA LEU A 86 55.09 8.81 -13.91
C LEU A 86 56.51 9.02 -14.48
N GLN A 87 57.05 10.25 -14.38
CA GLN A 87 58.44 10.52 -14.76
C GLN A 87 59.45 9.73 -13.91
N ILE A 88 59.23 9.66 -12.60
CA ILE A 88 60.11 8.91 -11.70
C ILE A 88 60.04 7.40 -12.00
N TYR A 89 58.85 6.86 -12.22
CA TYR A 89 58.67 5.45 -12.60
C TYR A 89 59.33 5.14 -13.95
N ALA A 90 59.16 6.00 -14.96
CA ALA A 90 59.83 5.83 -16.24
C ALA A 90 61.38 5.85 -16.09
N LEU A 91 61.91 6.79 -15.31
CA LEU A 91 63.36 6.89 -15.04
C LEU A 91 63.92 5.70 -14.25
N GLN A 92 63.12 5.11 -13.36
CA GLN A 92 63.47 3.87 -12.65
C GLN A 92 63.59 2.69 -13.62
N GLN A 93 62.63 2.51 -14.53
CA GLN A 93 62.68 1.46 -15.55
C GLN A 93 63.84 1.65 -16.53
N LEU A 94 64.20 2.91 -16.82
CA LEU A 94 65.38 3.28 -17.61
C LEU A 94 66.71 3.17 -16.85
N LYS A 95 66.69 2.83 -15.56
CA LYS A 95 67.88 2.75 -14.68
C LYS A 95 68.66 4.07 -14.61
N ARG A 96 67.97 5.20 -14.57
CA ARG A 96 68.51 6.57 -14.46
C ARG A 96 68.21 7.21 -13.08
N PRO A 97 68.77 6.67 -11.97
CA PRO A 97 68.37 7.04 -10.61
C PRO A 97 68.74 8.48 -10.21
N GLN A 98 69.83 9.02 -10.77
CA GLN A 98 70.24 10.41 -10.50
C GLN A 98 69.22 11.42 -11.04
N GLU A 99 68.60 11.12 -12.18
CA GLU A 99 67.56 11.97 -12.77
C GLU A 99 66.22 11.81 -12.07
N ALA A 100 65.88 10.58 -11.64
CA ALA A 100 64.71 10.34 -10.80
C ALA A 100 64.80 11.13 -9.49
N ALA A 101 66.00 11.20 -8.88
CA ALA A 101 66.26 12.01 -7.70
C ALA A 101 66.08 13.51 -7.96
N LEU A 102 66.48 13.99 -9.15
CA LEU A 102 66.28 15.37 -9.56
C LEU A 102 64.79 15.70 -9.65
N VAL A 103 63.98 14.87 -10.33
CA VAL A 103 62.53 15.06 -10.47
C VAL A 103 61.84 15.02 -9.10
N ALA A 104 62.22 14.09 -8.23
CA ALA A 104 61.71 14.02 -6.86
C ALA A 104 62.06 15.28 -6.04
N SER A 105 63.27 15.81 -6.21
CA SER A 105 63.69 17.06 -5.54
C SER A 105 62.88 18.27 -6.02
N VAL A 106 62.50 18.31 -7.31
CA VAL A 106 61.65 19.36 -7.89
C VAL A 106 60.23 19.27 -7.32
N ALA A 107 59.63 18.08 -7.31
CA ALA A 107 58.31 17.85 -6.71
C ALA A 107 58.29 18.18 -5.20
N LYS A 108 59.39 17.89 -4.49
CA LYS A 108 59.55 18.25 -3.07
C LYS A 108 59.56 19.76 -2.84
N LYS A 109 60.33 20.50 -3.63
CA LYS A 109 60.37 21.97 -3.57
C LYS A 109 59.02 22.61 -3.88
N GLN A 110 58.18 21.95 -4.68
CA GLN A 110 56.84 22.43 -5.04
C GLN A 110 55.75 22.05 -4.03
N GLY A 111 56.08 21.35 -2.93
CA GLY A 111 55.10 20.96 -1.91
C GLY A 111 54.20 19.78 -2.29
N LEU A 112 54.42 19.18 -3.46
CA LEU A 112 53.66 18.02 -3.99
C LEU A 112 54.07 16.69 -3.32
N TYR A 113 55.07 16.74 -2.44
CA TYR A 113 55.72 15.59 -1.82
C TYR A 113 54.79 14.70 -0.99
N ARG A 114 53.79 15.28 -0.29
CA ARG A 114 52.90 14.54 0.61
C ARG A 114 51.76 13.80 -0.08
N ALA A 115 51.38 14.22 -1.30
CA ALA A 115 50.31 13.60 -2.09
C ALA A 115 50.81 12.40 -2.91
N VAL A 116 52.13 12.20 -2.99
CA VAL A 116 52.77 11.39 -4.04
C VAL A 116 53.62 10.21 -3.54
N PHE A 117 54.09 10.23 -2.31
CA PHE A 117 55.24 9.40 -1.89
C PHE A 117 54.95 8.42 -0.76
N THR A 118 53.96 7.52 -0.90
CA THR A 118 53.92 6.28 -0.11
C THR A 118 54.52 5.06 -0.82
N GLN A 119 54.82 5.16 -2.13
CA GLN A 119 55.40 4.04 -2.92
C GLN A 119 56.82 4.28 -3.47
N VAL A 120 57.35 5.51 -3.45
CA VAL A 120 58.65 5.83 -4.09
C VAL A 120 59.81 5.97 -3.09
N GLU A 121 59.55 6.04 -1.78
CA GLU A 121 60.55 6.27 -0.72
C GLU A 121 61.60 5.16 -0.54
N LYS A 122 61.50 4.06 -1.29
CA LYS A 122 62.47 2.96 -1.22
C LYS A 122 63.68 3.10 -2.13
N ALA A 123 63.69 4.00 -3.11
CA ALA A 123 64.71 3.96 -4.17
C ALA A 123 65.49 5.27 -4.41
N ILE A 124 65.36 6.29 -3.56
CA ILE A 124 65.95 7.62 -3.80
C ILE A 124 66.53 8.26 -2.53
N GLU A 125 67.40 7.57 -1.79
CA GLU A 125 68.35 8.25 -0.90
C GLU A 125 69.72 8.37 -1.59
N PRO A 126 70.26 9.60 -1.79
CA PRO A 126 71.69 9.74 -2.05
C PRO A 126 72.47 9.45 -0.76
N PRO A 127 73.66 8.83 -0.81
CA PRO A 127 74.48 8.59 0.38
C PRO A 127 74.88 9.93 1.02
N PRO A 128 74.98 10.01 2.36
CA PRO A 128 75.36 11.24 3.04
C PRO A 128 76.78 11.65 2.66
N SER A 129 76.94 12.88 2.16
CA SER A 129 78.25 13.53 2.10
C SER A 129 78.70 13.91 3.52
N PRO A 130 79.99 13.77 3.84
CA PRO A 130 80.48 13.88 5.21
C PRO A 130 80.41 15.31 5.73
N ILE A 131 79.92 15.45 6.96
CA ILE A 131 79.95 16.71 7.71
C ILE A 131 81.40 17.03 8.05
N SER A 132 81.83 18.21 7.61
CA SER A 132 83.04 18.92 8.02
C SER A 132 82.96 19.35 9.49
N GLU A 133 83.91 18.88 10.32
CA GLU A 133 84.17 19.40 11.67
C GLU A 133 84.89 20.76 11.61
N PRO A 134 84.71 21.66 12.60
CA PRO A 134 85.60 22.79 12.81
C PRO A 134 86.72 22.48 13.83
N ASP A 135 87.87 23.06 13.55
CA ASP A 135 89.18 22.96 14.21
C ASP A 135 89.19 22.94 15.75
N ARG A 136 90.03 22.04 16.30
CA ARG A 136 90.85 22.31 17.49
C ARG A 136 92.25 21.73 17.31
N ALA A 137 93.25 22.57 17.60
CA ALA A 137 94.64 22.44 17.16
C ALA A 137 95.58 21.55 18.02
N LEU A 138 96.50 20.88 17.30
CA LEU A 138 97.95 20.57 17.55
C LEU A 138 98.38 19.61 18.70
N PRO A 139 99.57 18.95 18.64
CA PRO A 139 100.57 18.84 17.55
C PRO A 139 101.07 17.39 17.23
N ALA A 140 101.93 17.33 16.20
CA ALA A 140 102.60 16.17 15.63
C ALA A 140 103.57 15.41 16.55
N ALA A 141 103.59 14.07 16.43
CA ALA A 141 104.75 13.24 16.07
C ALA A 141 104.53 11.75 16.41
N ALA A 142 105.05 10.88 15.53
CA ALA A 142 105.48 9.50 15.71
C ALA A 142 104.70 8.41 14.94
N GLN A 143 105.50 7.62 14.22
CA GLN A 143 105.22 6.54 13.27
C GLN A 143 104.56 5.29 13.87
N PRO A 144 104.08 4.35 13.03
CA PRO A 144 102.83 3.63 13.26
C PRO A 144 103.00 2.32 14.04
N ALA A 145 102.06 2.07 14.94
CA ALA A 145 101.73 0.73 15.41
C ALA A 145 100.42 0.28 14.74
N THR A 146 100.44 -0.92 14.14
CA THR A 146 99.29 -1.61 13.54
C THR A 146 98.03 -1.54 14.44
N PRO A 147 96.86 -1.06 13.95
CA PRO A 147 95.66 -1.04 14.75
C PRO A 147 95.06 -2.45 14.80
N LYS A 148 94.98 -3.04 16.00
CA LYS A 148 94.20 -4.26 16.25
C LYS A 148 92.73 -3.96 15.95
N VAL A 149 92.19 -4.50 14.86
CA VAL A 149 90.76 -4.36 14.50
C VAL A 149 89.90 -4.87 15.66
N SER A 150 89.09 -3.98 16.22
CA SER A 150 88.23 -4.29 17.36
C SER A 150 87.24 -5.41 16.98
N ALA A 151 86.84 -6.23 17.96
CA ALA A 151 85.85 -7.29 17.73
C ALA A 151 84.52 -6.74 17.14
N ARG A 152 84.15 -5.51 17.52
CA ARG A 152 82.98 -4.78 17.01
C ARG A 152 83.06 -4.45 15.52
N GLN A 153 84.23 -4.06 15.00
CA GLN A 153 84.43 -3.81 13.57
C GLN A 153 84.38 -5.11 12.74
N ARG A 154 84.92 -6.22 13.25
CA ARG A 154 84.82 -7.53 12.58
C ARG A 154 83.38 -8.05 12.51
N ALA A 155 82.61 -7.84 13.58
CA ALA A 155 81.19 -8.16 13.62
C ALA A 155 80.37 -7.34 12.59
N TYR A 156 80.63 -6.03 12.52
CA TYR A 156 80.01 -5.15 11.53
C TYR A 156 80.34 -5.54 10.08
N GLN A 157 81.61 -5.84 9.78
CA GLN A 157 82.05 -6.26 8.43
C GLN A 157 81.36 -7.55 7.96
N LYS A 158 81.06 -8.48 8.87
CA LYS A 158 80.31 -9.71 8.55
C LYS A 158 78.81 -9.47 8.38
N ALA A 159 78.24 -8.55 9.15
CA ALA A 159 76.81 -8.26 9.15
C ALA A 159 76.37 -7.34 8.00
N TYR A 160 77.23 -6.42 7.57
CA TYR A 160 76.91 -5.39 6.58
C TYR A 160 76.38 -5.96 5.24
N PRO A 161 76.99 -7.01 4.63
CA PRO A 161 76.45 -7.58 3.38
C PRO A 161 75.05 -8.20 3.54
N LEU A 162 74.71 -8.68 4.74
CA LEU A 162 73.36 -9.21 5.03
C LEU A 162 72.36 -8.06 5.16
N ALA A 163 72.73 -6.96 5.82
CA ALA A 163 71.90 -5.76 5.92
C ALA A 163 71.65 -5.14 4.54
N THR A 164 72.66 -5.04 3.67
CA THR A 164 72.49 -4.55 2.29
C THR A 164 71.50 -5.41 1.51
N LYS A 165 71.60 -6.74 1.62
CA LYS A 165 70.62 -7.65 1.02
C LYS A 165 69.22 -7.47 1.62
N ALA A 166 69.13 -7.25 2.93
CA ALA A 166 67.86 -7.00 3.61
C ALA A 166 67.16 -5.73 3.10
N TYR A 167 67.90 -4.62 2.93
CA TYR A 167 67.36 -3.40 2.34
C TYR A 167 66.91 -3.64 0.90
N SER A 168 67.71 -4.32 0.08
CA SER A 168 67.32 -4.64 -1.30
C SER A 168 66.08 -5.56 -1.38
N ALA A 169 65.94 -6.51 -0.46
CA ALA A 169 64.76 -7.36 -0.35
C ALA A 169 63.53 -6.56 0.09
N TYR A 170 63.71 -5.62 1.03
CA TYR A 170 62.66 -4.70 1.44
C TYR A 170 62.23 -3.86 0.24
N GLU A 171 63.17 -3.24 -0.47
CA GLU A 171 62.94 -2.42 -1.67
C GLU A 171 62.21 -3.15 -2.80
N SER A 172 62.52 -4.44 -3.00
CA SER A 172 61.86 -5.29 -4.00
C SER A 172 60.51 -5.87 -3.55
N GLY A 173 60.04 -5.55 -2.34
CA GLY A 173 58.77 -6.01 -1.81
C GLY A 173 58.80 -7.44 -1.24
N ASP A 174 59.97 -8.09 -1.18
CA ASP A 174 60.13 -9.37 -0.48
C ASP A 174 60.36 -9.13 1.02
N TYR A 175 59.28 -8.78 1.71
CA TYR A 175 59.30 -8.46 3.14
C TYR A 175 59.67 -9.65 4.03
N LYS A 176 59.42 -10.90 3.58
CA LYS A 176 59.82 -12.11 4.32
C LYS A 176 61.33 -12.28 4.29
N GLN A 177 61.93 -12.15 3.12
CA GLN A 177 63.39 -12.22 2.97
C GLN A 177 64.07 -11.02 3.64
N ALA A 178 63.49 -9.83 3.51
CA ALA A 178 63.95 -8.62 4.20
C ALA A 178 64.00 -8.79 5.72
N ALA A 179 62.92 -9.32 6.32
CA ALA A 179 62.85 -9.57 7.76
C ALA A 179 63.94 -10.55 8.21
N SER A 180 64.10 -11.69 7.51
CA SER A 180 65.09 -12.72 7.88
C SER A 180 66.54 -12.22 7.76
N LEU A 181 66.87 -11.49 6.68
CA LEU A 181 68.21 -10.96 6.47
C LEU A 181 68.53 -9.81 7.44
N ALA A 182 67.54 -8.96 7.74
CA ALA A 182 67.68 -7.88 8.71
C ALA A 182 67.88 -8.42 10.13
N GLU A 183 67.17 -9.49 10.50
CA GLU A 183 67.38 -10.20 11.77
C GLU A 183 68.80 -10.75 11.88
N GLN A 184 69.26 -11.49 10.87
CA GLN A 184 70.61 -12.08 10.85
C GLN A 184 71.69 -11.00 10.94
N ALA A 185 71.52 -9.90 10.20
CA ALA A 185 72.43 -8.77 10.24
C ALA A 185 72.45 -8.10 11.62
N PHE A 186 71.28 -7.86 12.21
CA PHE A 186 71.16 -7.24 13.52
C PHE A 186 71.77 -8.11 14.64
N ARG A 187 71.50 -9.42 14.65
CA ARG A 187 72.08 -10.36 15.63
C ARG A 187 73.61 -10.39 15.59
N LEU A 188 74.21 -10.23 14.41
CA LEU A 188 75.66 -10.16 14.25
C LEU A 188 76.26 -8.82 14.70
N ALA A 189 75.53 -7.71 14.60
CA ALA A 189 75.97 -6.40 15.07
C ALA A 189 74.85 -5.62 15.80
N PRO A 190 74.58 -5.94 17.08
CA PRO A 190 73.46 -5.38 17.85
C PRO A 190 73.48 -3.86 18.04
N ALA A 191 74.64 -3.23 17.86
CA ALA A 191 74.79 -1.78 17.94
C ALA A 191 74.07 -1.01 16.81
N GLN A 192 73.65 -1.69 15.75
CA GLN A 192 73.05 -1.08 14.56
C GLN A 192 71.52 -1.06 14.65
N GLY A 193 70.96 -0.10 15.40
CA GLY A 193 69.52 0.00 15.65
C GLY A 193 68.64 0.10 14.38
N ASN A 194 69.13 0.72 13.31
CA ASN A 194 68.39 0.82 12.04
C ASN A 194 68.10 -0.54 11.40
N TRP A 195 68.95 -1.55 11.62
CA TRP A 195 68.72 -2.91 11.11
C TRP A 195 67.65 -3.65 11.91
N ALA A 196 67.52 -3.35 13.21
CA ALA A 196 66.38 -3.81 14.00
C ALA A 196 65.06 -3.15 13.56
N LEU A 197 65.07 -1.86 13.19
CA LEU A 197 63.87 -1.23 12.60
C LEU A 197 63.48 -1.86 11.28
N LEU A 198 64.46 -2.10 10.39
CA LEU A 198 64.20 -2.75 9.11
C LEU A 198 63.57 -4.14 9.29
N TRP A 199 64.07 -4.91 10.26
CA TRP A 199 63.50 -6.21 10.60
C TRP A 199 62.04 -6.09 11.06
N VAL A 200 61.76 -5.21 12.02
CA VAL A 200 60.43 -5.00 12.59
C VAL A 200 59.46 -4.42 11.56
N ASP A 201 59.87 -3.41 10.80
CA ASP A 201 59.03 -2.78 9.77
C ASP A 201 58.73 -3.75 8.61
N SER A 202 59.67 -4.63 8.26
CA SER A 202 59.41 -5.73 7.32
C SER A 202 58.32 -6.68 7.82
N LEU A 203 58.31 -7.01 9.11
CA LEU A 203 57.27 -7.84 9.73
C LEU A 203 55.93 -7.11 9.86
N ARG A 204 55.93 -5.79 10.09
CA ARG A 204 54.69 -4.99 10.14
C ARG A 204 53.96 -4.98 8.80
N VAL A 205 54.69 -4.92 7.69
CA VAL A 205 54.08 -5.01 6.34
C VAL A 205 53.46 -6.39 6.08
N LEU A 206 53.98 -7.44 6.71
CA LEU A 206 53.39 -8.78 6.66
C LEU A 206 52.15 -8.95 7.54
N ASN A 207 51.75 -7.90 8.29
CA ASN A 207 50.59 -7.87 9.18
C ASN A 207 50.55 -9.02 10.22
N ASP A 208 51.73 -9.40 10.74
CA ASP A 208 51.87 -10.40 11.81
C ASP A 208 52.26 -9.71 13.13
N PRO A 209 51.28 -9.34 13.98
CA PRO A 209 51.55 -8.56 15.18
C PRO A 209 52.31 -9.34 16.25
N TYR A 210 52.25 -10.68 16.24
CA TYR A 210 53.02 -11.54 17.14
C TYR A 210 54.49 -11.56 16.73
N ALA A 211 54.76 -11.73 15.43
CA ALA A 211 56.13 -11.66 14.92
C ALA A 211 56.75 -10.29 15.16
N VAL A 212 55.99 -9.20 14.97
CA VAL A 212 56.42 -7.82 15.24
C VAL A 212 56.82 -7.63 16.70
N ASN A 213 55.94 -7.97 17.65
CA ASN A 213 56.24 -7.80 19.08
C ASN A 213 57.38 -8.69 19.56
N ASN A 214 57.43 -9.95 19.11
CA ASN A 214 58.54 -10.86 19.43
C ASN A 214 59.88 -10.37 18.85
N ALA A 215 59.88 -9.85 17.63
CA ALA A 215 61.07 -9.25 17.02
C ALA A 215 61.55 -8.02 17.79
N ILE A 216 60.62 -7.17 18.24
CA ILE A 216 60.92 -6.01 19.10
C ILE A 216 61.54 -6.47 20.42
N ASP A 217 60.90 -7.41 21.14
CA ASP A 217 61.40 -7.91 22.42
C ASP A 217 62.78 -8.57 22.28
N THR A 218 62.98 -9.34 21.20
CA THR A 218 64.27 -9.93 20.86
C THR A 218 65.33 -8.88 20.55
N ALA A 219 64.98 -7.85 19.75
CA ALA A 219 65.90 -6.78 19.40
C ALA A 219 66.36 -6.00 20.65
N LEU A 220 65.45 -5.71 21.56
CA LEU A 220 65.75 -5.05 22.84
C LEU A 220 66.62 -5.93 23.76
N ALA A 221 66.36 -7.23 23.83
CA ALA A 221 67.15 -8.17 24.63
C ALA A 221 68.60 -8.33 24.12
N VAL A 222 68.79 -8.26 22.79
CA VAL A 222 70.11 -8.38 22.13
C VAL A 222 70.92 -7.06 22.18
N GLY A 223 70.30 -5.94 22.59
CA GLY A 223 70.98 -4.67 22.86
C GLY A 223 70.77 -3.57 21.82
N ALA A 224 69.61 -3.54 21.16
CA ALA A 224 69.24 -2.49 20.21
C ALA A 224 69.36 -1.07 20.81
N THR A 225 69.99 -0.16 20.06
CA THR A 225 70.29 1.22 20.53
C THR A 225 69.10 2.19 20.39
N ASN A 226 68.06 1.80 19.66
CA ASN A 226 66.89 2.58 19.27
C ASN A 226 65.63 2.16 20.02
N ARG A 227 65.73 2.04 21.35
CA ARG A 227 64.68 1.49 22.21
C ARG A 227 63.31 2.15 22.00
N GLN A 228 63.24 3.48 22.04
CA GLN A 228 61.96 4.20 21.94
C GLN A 228 61.25 3.89 20.62
N GLN A 229 61.96 3.95 19.50
CA GLN A 229 61.40 3.73 18.17
C GLN A 229 60.90 2.30 17.93
N LEU A 230 61.46 1.33 18.66
CA LEU A 230 61.02 -0.07 18.64
C LEU A 230 59.78 -0.28 19.54
N GLU A 231 59.77 0.32 20.73
CA GLU A 231 58.59 0.28 21.62
C GLU A 231 57.38 1.00 20.97
N ASP A 232 57.59 2.12 20.28
CA ASP A 232 56.55 2.84 19.53
C ASP A 232 55.95 2.02 18.37
N ARG A 233 56.66 0.97 17.92
CA ARG A 233 56.23 0.04 16.86
C ARG A 233 55.54 -1.20 17.40
N LYS A 234 55.43 -1.37 18.72
CA LYS A 234 54.66 -2.47 19.30
C LYS A 234 53.21 -2.34 18.91
N ILE A 235 52.61 -3.47 18.58
CA ILE A 235 51.20 -3.57 18.28
C ILE A 235 50.48 -4.02 19.55
N ASP A 236 49.39 -3.33 19.90
CA ASP A 236 48.51 -3.78 20.97
C ASP A 236 47.79 -5.07 20.52
N ILE A 237 48.25 -6.20 21.04
CA ILE A 237 47.71 -7.53 20.71
C ILE A 237 46.25 -7.63 21.17
N GLN A 238 45.88 -6.97 22.26
CA GLN A 238 44.52 -7.03 22.77
C GLN A 238 43.58 -6.25 21.86
N ALA A 239 43.94 -5.02 21.48
CA ALA A 239 43.17 -4.23 20.53
C ALA A 239 43.05 -4.94 19.16
N PHE A 240 44.13 -5.55 18.67
CA PHE A 240 44.09 -6.33 17.43
C PHE A 240 43.13 -7.53 17.52
N ARG A 241 43.14 -8.27 18.65
CA ARG A 241 42.21 -9.39 18.87
C ARG A 241 40.76 -8.92 18.91
N GLU A 242 40.49 -7.84 19.63
CA GLU A 242 39.15 -7.25 19.72
C GLU A 242 38.63 -6.83 18.35
N GLU A 243 39.47 -6.23 17.50
CA GLU A 243 39.12 -5.87 16.12
C GLU A 243 38.80 -7.11 15.28
N GLN A 244 39.62 -8.17 15.33
CA GLN A 244 39.36 -9.40 14.59
C GLN A 244 38.08 -10.10 15.06
N GLU A 245 37.82 -10.12 16.37
CA GLU A 245 36.58 -10.66 16.93
C GLU A 245 35.36 -9.84 16.50
N ALA A 246 35.44 -8.51 16.54
CA ALA A 246 34.36 -7.63 16.08
C ALA A 246 34.06 -7.85 14.60
N LYS A 247 35.10 -7.99 13.77
CA LYS A 247 34.96 -8.29 12.35
C LYS A 247 34.31 -9.66 12.12
N ALA A 248 34.75 -10.70 12.85
CA ALA A 248 34.15 -12.03 12.76
C ALA A 248 32.67 -12.03 13.19
N ARG A 249 32.32 -11.29 14.26
CA ARG A 249 30.93 -11.11 14.69
C ARG A 249 30.10 -10.39 13.62
N ALA A 250 30.64 -9.34 12.99
CA ALA A 250 29.97 -8.62 11.91
C ALA A 250 29.76 -9.49 10.65
N GLU A 251 30.75 -10.29 10.26
CA GLU A 251 30.62 -11.24 9.15
C GLU A 251 29.54 -12.30 9.43
N GLN A 252 29.50 -12.80 10.67
CA GLN A 252 28.47 -13.74 11.10
C GLN A 252 27.07 -13.10 11.14
N ALA A 253 26.96 -11.86 11.62
CA ALA A 253 25.71 -11.09 11.60
C ALA A 253 25.20 -10.87 10.16
N ALA A 254 26.11 -10.53 9.23
CA ALA A 254 25.79 -10.37 7.82
C ALA A 254 25.28 -11.67 7.18
N GLU A 255 25.82 -12.83 7.58
CA GLU A 255 25.31 -14.13 7.12
C GLU A 255 23.89 -14.42 7.63
N PHE A 256 23.63 -14.16 8.92
CA PHE A 256 22.26 -14.26 9.45
C PHE A 256 21.31 -13.29 8.74
N ALA A 257 21.76 -12.07 8.45
CA ALA A 257 20.97 -11.09 7.70
C ALA A 257 20.64 -11.56 6.28
N ARG A 258 21.62 -12.10 5.53
CA ARG A 258 21.38 -12.69 4.20
C ARG A 258 20.31 -13.77 4.24
N ARG A 259 20.41 -14.68 5.22
CA ARG A 259 19.43 -15.75 5.41
C ARG A 259 18.06 -15.22 5.83
N ALA A 260 18.01 -14.18 6.66
CA ALA A 260 16.77 -13.53 7.07
C ALA A 260 16.05 -12.90 5.88
N TYR A 261 16.77 -12.19 5.00
CA TYR A 261 16.20 -11.65 3.76
C TYR A 261 15.65 -12.76 2.86
N ALA A 262 16.41 -13.84 2.66
CA ALA A 262 15.96 -14.97 1.86
C ALA A 262 14.69 -15.64 2.43
N ALA A 263 14.59 -15.78 3.76
CA ALA A 263 13.39 -16.29 4.42
C ALA A 263 12.21 -15.32 4.30
N TYR A 264 12.46 -14.01 4.41
CA TYR A 264 11.46 -12.96 4.25
C TYR A 264 10.85 -12.98 2.84
N ASP A 265 11.69 -13.11 1.80
CA ASP A 265 11.25 -13.18 0.40
C ASP A 265 10.41 -14.44 0.13
N GLN A 266 10.71 -15.54 0.82
CA GLN A 266 9.92 -16.77 0.80
C GLN A 266 8.64 -16.70 1.65
N ARG A 267 8.38 -15.56 2.31
CA ARG A 267 7.27 -15.33 3.25
C ARG A 267 7.33 -16.18 4.51
N GLU A 268 8.50 -16.69 4.87
CA GLU A 268 8.77 -17.44 6.09
C GLU A 268 9.09 -16.48 7.24
N PHE A 269 8.12 -15.64 7.60
CA PHE A 269 8.34 -14.49 8.49
C PHE A 269 8.84 -14.85 9.89
N GLU A 270 8.38 -15.96 10.47
CA GLU A 270 8.86 -16.42 11.79
C GLU A 270 10.37 -16.76 11.73
N GLN A 271 10.81 -17.48 10.69
CA GLN A 271 12.23 -17.79 10.50
C GLN A 271 13.05 -16.53 10.23
N ALA A 272 12.52 -15.61 9.41
CA ALA A 272 13.18 -14.33 9.14
C ALA A 272 13.38 -13.51 10.42
N ILE A 273 12.39 -13.48 11.32
CA ILE A 273 12.49 -12.81 12.62
C ILE A 273 13.58 -13.45 13.49
N ASP A 274 13.60 -14.78 13.60
CA ASP A 274 14.60 -15.48 14.42
C ASP A 274 16.04 -15.26 13.92
N LEU A 275 16.23 -15.24 12.59
CA LEU A 275 17.52 -14.95 11.97
C LEU A 275 17.91 -13.47 12.15
N ALA A 276 16.95 -12.55 12.01
CA ALA A 276 17.20 -11.13 12.24
C ALA A 276 17.55 -10.81 13.70
N ARG A 277 16.95 -11.53 14.67
CA ARG A 277 17.33 -11.44 16.09
C ARG A 277 18.77 -11.89 16.31
N GLN A 278 19.15 -13.04 15.75
CA GLN A 278 20.55 -13.51 15.81
C GLN A 278 21.54 -12.52 15.20
N ALA A 279 21.17 -11.85 14.10
CA ALA A 279 22.01 -10.80 13.51
C ALA A 279 22.18 -9.60 14.46
N VAL A 280 21.09 -9.14 15.08
CA VAL A 280 21.10 -8.02 16.04
C VAL A 280 21.85 -8.40 17.33
N ASP A 281 21.74 -9.63 17.82
CA ASP A 281 22.44 -10.08 19.03
C ASP A 281 23.97 -10.03 18.87
N LEU A 282 24.47 -10.23 17.64
CA LEU A 282 25.90 -10.15 17.31
C LEU A 282 26.39 -8.70 17.13
N THR A 283 25.57 -7.83 16.56
CA THR A 283 25.89 -6.42 16.33
C THR A 283 24.72 -5.51 16.75
N PRO A 284 24.54 -5.25 18.06
CA PRO A 284 23.38 -4.51 18.57
C PRO A 284 23.32 -3.06 18.09
N ASP A 285 24.46 -2.44 17.83
CA ASP A 285 24.55 -1.03 17.44
C ASP A 285 24.49 -0.82 15.91
N ASP A 286 24.39 -1.89 15.12
CA ASP A 286 24.29 -1.79 13.67
C ASP A 286 22.86 -1.42 13.23
N GLU A 287 22.70 -0.20 12.70
CA GLU A 287 21.43 0.33 12.23
C GLU A 287 20.76 -0.54 11.14
N ASN A 288 21.53 -1.19 10.28
CA ASN A 288 20.99 -2.05 9.23
C ASN A 288 20.39 -3.32 9.83
N MET A 289 21.03 -3.90 10.85
CA MET A 289 20.50 -5.07 11.56
C MET A 289 19.24 -4.70 12.35
N GLN A 290 19.25 -3.54 13.02
CA GLN A 290 18.06 -3.04 13.71
C GLN A 290 16.89 -2.80 12.75
N ARG A 291 17.15 -2.26 11.55
CA ARG A 291 16.15 -2.07 10.49
C ARG A 291 15.61 -3.40 9.96
N LEU A 292 16.49 -4.38 9.72
CA LEU A 292 16.10 -5.73 9.28
C LEU A 292 15.16 -6.39 10.29
N LEU A 293 15.51 -6.34 11.58
CA LEU A 293 14.68 -6.91 12.64
C LEU A 293 13.33 -6.20 12.73
N THR A 294 13.31 -4.88 12.70
CA THR A 294 12.06 -4.09 12.71
C THR A 294 11.16 -4.43 11.52
N THR A 295 11.74 -4.59 10.32
CA THR A 295 11.01 -4.98 9.10
C THR A 295 10.47 -6.40 9.19
N SER A 296 11.26 -7.34 9.69
CA SER A 296 10.85 -8.74 9.86
C SER A 296 9.72 -8.86 10.88
N LEU A 297 9.85 -8.18 12.02
CA LEU A 297 8.81 -8.13 13.07
C LEU A 297 7.50 -7.52 12.55
N ALA A 298 7.56 -6.48 11.71
CA ALA A 298 6.39 -5.86 11.11
C ALA A 298 5.61 -6.77 10.15
N ALA A 299 6.23 -7.87 9.67
CA ALA A 299 5.59 -8.91 8.88
C ALA A 299 5.06 -10.10 9.70
N GLY A 300 5.40 -10.17 11.00
CA GLY A 300 5.04 -11.24 11.91
C GLY A 300 3.57 -11.24 12.38
N ASN A 301 3.31 -11.93 13.49
CA ASN A 301 2.02 -11.94 14.16
C ASN A 301 1.78 -10.64 14.96
N ARG A 302 0.62 -10.55 15.64
CA ARG A 302 0.21 -9.33 16.35
C ARG A 302 1.19 -8.92 17.46
N ALA A 303 1.80 -9.86 18.17
CA ALA A 303 2.76 -9.53 19.24
C ALA A 303 4.05 -8.95 18.66
N GLN A 304 4.58 -9.56 17.60
CA GLN A 304 5.78 -9.07 16.89
C GLN A 304 5.52 -7.70 16.24
N ASN A 305 4.31 -7.46 15.72
CA ASN A 305 3.93 -6.13 15.22
C ASN A 305 3.95 -5.05 16.31
N LEU A 306 3.60 -5.39 17.55
CA LEU A 306 3.69 -4.42 18.66
C LEU A 306 5.15 -4.17 19.06
N GLU A 307 5.99 -5.19 19.04
CA GLU A 307 7.44 -5.03 19.24
C GLU A 307 8.07 -4.12 18.16
N ALA A 308 7.71 -4.33 16.88
CA ALA A 308 8.12 -3.44 15.79
C ALA A 308 7.65 -2.00 16.01
N LEU A 309 6.44 -1.82 16.54
CA LEU A 309 5.89 -0.50 16.82
C LEU A 309 6.67 0.21 17.93
N ASP A 310 7.03 -0.49 19.00
CA ASP A 310 7.85 0.07 20.10
C ASP A 310 9.27 0.44 19.65
N ARG A 311 9.86 -0.38 18.78
CA ARG A 311 11.14 -0.08 18.12
C ARG A 311 11.05 1.19 17.27
N LEU A 312 10.03 1.32 16.42
CA LEU A 312 9.82 2.51 15.59
C LEU A 312 9.51 3.76 16.43
N ASN A 313 8.77 3.62 17.54
CA ASN A 313 8.51 4.72 18.46
C ASN A 313 9.79 5.23 19.12
N SER A 314 10.68 4.32 19.55
CA SER A 314 11.97 4.67 20.13
C SER A 314 12.86 5.39 19.10
N ALA A 315 12.93 4.87 17.87
CA ALA A 315 13.70 5.50 16.80
C ALA A 315 13.17 6.92 16.45
N LEU A 316 11.85 7.07 16.33
CA LEU A 316 11.21 8.37 16.09
C LEU A 316 11.27 9.33 17.27
N ALA A 317 11.54 8.86 18.50
CA ALA A 317 11.82 9.75 19.63
C ALA A 317 13.19 10.44 19.45
N THR A 318 14.16 9.77 18.83
CA THR A 318 15.47 10.35 18.49
C THR A 318 15.46 11.12 17.18
N GLN A 319 14.67 10.70 16.19
CA GLN A 319 14.59 11.29 14.85
C GLN A 319 13.13 11.56 14.45
N PRO A 320 12.47 12.59 15.00
CA PRO A 320 11.02 12.79 14.85
C PRO A 320 10.52 13.00 13.42
N ASP A 321 11.38 13.57 12.56
CA ASP A 321 11.06 13.94 11.18
C ASP A 321 11.71 13.01 10.13
N ASP A 322 12.15 11.81 10.55
CA ASP A 322 12.62 10.80 9.59
C ASP A 322 11.44 10.25 8.78
N ALA A 323 11.40 10.62 7.50
CA ALA A 323 10.33 10.26 6.58
C ALA A 323 10.19 8.74 6.39
N ALA A 324 11.29 7.99 6.39
CA ALA A 324 11.27 6.54 6.17
C ALA A 324 10.71 5.81 7.39
N LEU A 325 11.10 6.21 8.59
CA LEU A 325 10.57 5.67 9.85
C LEU A 325 9.08 5.99 10.02
N LEU A 326 8.65 7.22 9.69
CA LEU A 326 7.24 7.61 9.70
C LEU A 326 6.42 6.75 8.72
N VAL A 327 6.89 6.57 7.49
CA VAL A 327 6.23 5.71 6.49
C VAL A 327 6.15 4.26 6.96
N GLN A 328 7.24 3.72 7.51
CA GLN A 328 7.27 2.34 8.01
C GLN A 328 6.27 2.15 9.16
N ARG A 329 6.18 3.10 10.09
CA ARG A 329 5.20 3.05 11.19
C ARG A 329 3.78 3.24 10.69
N ALA A 330 3.56 4.07 9.67
CA ALA A 330 2.25 4.24 9.04
C ALA A 330 1.73 2.93 8.42
N TYR A 331 2.57 2.20 7.69
CA TYR A 331 2.21 0.87 7.15
C TYR A 331 1.92 -0.15 8.25
N LEU A 332 2.70 -0.13 9.34
CA LEU A 332 2.45 -0.99 10.50
C LEU A 332 1.11 -0.66 11.17
N TYR A 333 0.77 0.63 11.28
CA TYR A 333 -0.54 1.07 11.76
C TYR A 333 -1.68 0.60 10.85
N GLN A 334 -1.52 0.65 9.52
CA GLN A 334 -2.52 0.08 8.60
C GLN A 334 -2.73 -1.41 8.86
N ARG A 335 -1.64 -2.18 9.01
CA ARG A 335 -1.69 -3.63 9.31
C ARG A 335 -2.37 -3.93 10.64
N LEU A 336 -2.20 -3.05 11.64
CA LEU A 336 -2.85 -3.13 12.95
C LEU A 336 -4.30 -2.62 12.95
N GLY A 337 -4.83 -2.12 11.82
CA GLY A 337 -6.18 -1.56 11.70
C GLY A 337 -6.33 -0.17 12.34
N ARG A 338 -5.22 0.54 12.54
CA ARG A 338 -5.14 1.86 13.21
C ARG A 338 -5.04 2.99 12.18
N ALA A 339 -6.10 3.16 11.39
CA ALA A 339 -6.10 4.05 10.23
C ALA A 339 -5.81 5.53 10.55
N ASP A 340 -6.33 6.07 11.66
CA ASP A 340 -6.05 7.46 12.08
C ASP A 340 -4.57 7.73 12.32
N PHE A 341 -3.89 6.79 12.99
CA PHE A 341 -2.46 6.88 13.27
C PHE A 341 -1.64 6.73 11.98
N ALA A 342 -2.04 5.79 11.10
CA ALA A 342 -1.41 5.62 9.79
C ALA A 342 -1.49 6.90 8.96
N TYR A 343 -2.68 7.50 8.84
CA TYR A 343 -2.87 8.76 8.13
C TYR A 343 -1.99 9.87 8.71
N THR A 344 -1.94 9.99 10.04
CA THR A 344 -1.14 11.03 10.71
C THR A 344 0.35 10.90 10.39
N ASP A 345 0.89 9.67 10.41
CA ASP A 345 2.30 9.44 10.11
C ASP A 345 2.61 9.63 8.61
N PHE A 346 1.72 9.20 7.71
CA PHE A 346 1.89 9.49 6.29
C PHE A 346 1.90 10.98 5.99
N GLU A 347 1.00 11.77 6.61
CA GLU A 347 0.99 13.22 6.45
C GLU A 347 2.26 13.88 6.99
N LYS A 348 2.74 13.47 8.16
CA LYS A 348 4.03 13.93 8.69
C LYS A 348 5.17 13.60 7.74
N ALA A 349 5.21 12.38 7.21
CA ALA A 349 6.23 11.96 6.27
C ALA A 349 6.18 12.81 4.98
N ARG A 350 4.99 13.06 4.43
CA ARG A 350 4.79 13.93 3.27
C ARG A 350 5.25 15.36 3.53
N ALA A 351 4.98 15.91 4.71
CA ALA A 351 5.38 17.25 5.11
C ALA A 351 6.91 17.45 5.12
N THR A 352 7.70 16.39 5.24
CA THR A 352 9.17 16.46 5.14
C THR A 352 9.67 16.81 3.73
N GLY A 353 8.85 16.60 2.70
CA GLY A 353 9.25 16.74 1.28
C GLY A 353 10.22 15.67 0.77
N LYS A 354 10.58 14.68 1.60
CA LYS A 354 11.57 13.62 1.27
C LYS A 354 10.94 12.29 0.85
N THR A 355 9.61 12.24 0.66
CA THR A 355 8.89 11.00 0.33
C THR A 355 8.68 10.81 -1.17
N ASN A 356 8.56 9.54 -1.58
CA ASN A 356 8.14 9.18 -2.94
C ASN A 356 6.67 9.63 -3.16
N PRO A 357 6.29 10.14 -4.35
CA PRO A 357 4.90 10.50 -4.69
C PRO A 357 3.85 9.43 -4.37
N ARG A 358 4.22 8.13 -4.38
CA ARG A 358 3.35 7.03 -3.97
C ARG A 358 2.84 7.16 -2.53
N VAL A 359 3.63 7.74 -1.63
CA VAL A 359 3.24 7.97 -0.23
C VAL A 359 2.02 8.89 -0.13
N ALA A 360 1.82 9.82 -1.08
CA ALA A 360 0.60 10.62 -1.13
C ALA A 360 -0.63 9.76 -1.41
N LEU A 361 -0.54 8.82 -2.36
CA LEU A 361 -1.62 7.89 -2.65
C LEU A 361 -1.95 7.02 -1.42
N ASP A 362 -0.93 6.50 -0.72
CA ASP A 362 -1.10 5.70 0.49
C ASP A 362 -1.71 6.52 1.64
N ALA A 363 -1.33 7.80 1.78
CA ALA A 363 -1.94 8.75 2.71
C ALA A 363 -3.43 8.95 2.42
N GLY A 364 -3.79 9.13 1.15
CA GLY A 364 -5.19 9.27 0.71
C GLY A 364 -6.04 8.03 1.05
N PHE A 365 -5.49 6.82 0.86
CA PHE A 365 -6.16 5.59 1.27
C PHE A 365 -6.24 5.43 2.80
N ALA A 366 -5.19 5.81 3.53
CA ALA A 366 -5.20 5.83 4.99
C ALA A 366 -6.25 6.82 5.54
N ALA A 367 -6.39 8.00 4.92
CA ALA A 367 -7.42 8.98 5.24
C ALA A 367 -8.83 8.40 5.01
N ALA A 368 -9.04 7.72 3.87
CA ALA A 368 -10.31 7.06 3.56
C ALA A 368 -10.66 5.99 4.59
N ALA A 369 -9.67 5.17 4.99
CA ALA A 369 -9.83 4.16 6.03
C ALA A 369 -10.10 4.77 7.43
N ALA A 370 -9.54 5.95 7.70
CA ALA A 370 -9.79 6.73 8.92
C ALA A 370 -11.15 7.46 8.91
N GLY A 371 -11.94 7.36 7.83
CA GLY A 371 -13.21 8.08 7.68
C GLY A 371 -13.06 9.57 7.36
N LYS A 372 -11.83 10.04 7.11
CA LYS A 372 -11.49 11.44 6.75
C LYS A 372 -11.73 11.67 5.26
N LYS A 373 -13.01 11.64 4.86
CA LYS A 373 -13.41 11.61 3.44
C LYS A 373 -12.92 12.82 2.65
N ARG A 374 -12.97 14.03 3.24
CA ARG A 374 -12.60 15.27 2.54
C ARG A 374 -11.09 15.28 2.27
N GLU A 375 -10.30 15.00 3.29
CA GLU A 375 -8.85 14.87 3.22
C GLU A 375 -8.46 13.79 2.22
N ALA A 376 -9.08 12.61 2.29
CA ALA A 376 -8.88 11.54 1.33
C ALA A 376 -9.14 12.00 -0.10
N THR A 377 -10.28 12.66 -0.37
CA THR A 377 -10.59 13.11 -1.73
C THR A 377 -9.61 14.14 -2.26
N THR A 378 -9.12 15.06 -1.43
CA THR A 378 -8.10 16.04 -1.82
C THR A 378 -6.80 15.33 -2.21
N ILE A 379 -6.31 14.45 -1.35
CA ILE A 379 -5.03 13.77 -1.55
C ILE A 379 -5.07 12.79 -2.74
N LEU A 380 -6.18 12.09 -2.92
CA LEU A 380 -6.35 11.17 -4.05
C LEU A 380 -6.43 11.93 -5.39
N LYS A 381 -6.96 13.15 -5.42
CA LYS A 381 -6.91 14.02 -6.60
C LYS A 381 -5.50 14.49 -6.90
N GLU A 382 -4.73 14.90 -5.89
CA GLU A 382 -3.31 15.23 -6.04
C GLU A 382 -2.51 14.05 -6.62
N SER A 383 -2.89 12.82 -6.26
CA SER A 383 -2.28 11.60 -6.81
C SER A 383 -2.61 11.39 -8.29
N ILE A 384 -3.81 11.77 -8.74
CA ILE A 384 -4.17 11.80 -10.17
C ILE A 384 -3.34 12.88 -10.88
N ASP A 385 -3.28 14.10 -10.34
CA ASP A 385 -2.49 15.20 -10.91
C ASP A 385 -1.00 14.84 -11.02
N ALA A 386 -0.44 14.18 -9.99
CA ALA A 386 0.93 13.68 -10.01
C ALA A 386 1.14 12.61 -11.09
N ALA A 387 0.13 11.76 -11.34
CA ALA A 387 0.19 10.78 -12.41
C ALA A 387 0.13 11.42 -13.80
N ASP A 388 -0.68 12.47 -13.97
CA ASP A 388 -0.74 13.25 -15.21
C ASP A 388 0.54 14.05 -15.47
N ALA A 389 1.21 14.50 -14.41
CA ALA A 389 2.54 15.10 -14.49
C ALA A 389 3.68 14.08 -14.69
N GLY A 390 3.38 12.78 -14.81
CA GLY A 390 4.38 11.72 -14.98
C GLY A 390 5.21 11.43 -13.72
N LYS A 391 4.85 11.99 -12.56
CA LYS A 391 5.54 11.78 -11.27
C LYS A 391 5.11 10.51 -10.55
N LEU A 392 3.94 9.98 -10.90
CA LEU A 392 3.38 8.74 -10.35
C LEU A 392 2.91 7.83 -11.49
N ALA A 393 3.50 6.64 -11.62
CA ALA A 393 3.03 5.66 -12.60
C ALA A 393 1.74 5.00 -12.10
N LEU A 394 0.63 5.23 -12.81
CA LEU A 394 -0.65 4.53 -12.60
C LEU A 394 -1.07 3.83 -13.89
N THR A 395 -1.44 2.55 -13.80
CA THR A 395 -2.09 1.87 -14.92
C THR A 395 -3.48 2.48 -15.17
N PRO A 396 -4.05 2.34 -16.39
CA PRO A 396 -5.41 2.82 -16.66
C PRO A 396 -6.45 2.28 -15.67
N GLU A 397 -6.30 1.03 -15.24
CA GLU A 397 -7.16 0.39 -14.24
C GLU A 397 -6.97 1.00 -12.85
N GLN A 398 -5.72 1.21 -12.39
CA GLN A 398 -5.46 1.87 -11.11
C GLN A 398 -6.03 3.28 -11.08
N ARG A 399 -5.90 4.02 -12.18
CA ARG A 399 -6.47 5.36 -12.33
C ARG A 399 -8.00 5.33 -12.30
N LEU A 400 -8.64 4.37 -12.97
CA LEU A 400 -10.09 4.21 -12.90
C LEU A 400 -10.55 3.90 -11.47
N ASN A 401 -9.93 2.91 -10.82
CA ASN A 401 -10.23 2.54 -9.43
C ASN A 401 -10.05 3.73 -8.47
N LEU A 402 -9.03 4.56 -8.69
CA LEU A 402 -8.81 5.79 -7.92
C LEU A 402 -9.95 6.80 -8.12
N ARG A 403 -10.36 7.01 -9.38
CA ARG A 403 -11.50 7.88 -9.74
C ARG A 403 -12.83 7.36 -9.18
N GLU A 404 -13.03 6.05 -9.12
CA GLU A 404 -14.20 5.42 -8.48
C GLU A 404 -14.19 5.64 -6.96
N ASN A 405 -13.03 5.46 -6.30
CA ASN A 405 -12.89 5.73 -4.88
C ASN A 405 -13.19 7.19 -4.53
N ILE A 406 -12.66 8.15 -5.30
CA ILE A 406 -12.99 9.58 -5.15
C ILE A 406 -14.50 9.79 -5.29
N SER A 407 -15.10 9.17 -6.31
CA SER A 407 -16.55 9.28 -6.56
C SER A 407 -17.39 8.80 -5.40
N ASN A 408 -17.00 7.68 -4.78
CA ASN A 408 -17.69 7.12 -3.63
C ASN A 408 -17.50 7.96 -2.36
N LEU A 409 -16.30 8.50 -2.13
CA LEU A 409 -16.00 9.34 -0.98
C LEU A 409 -16.71 10.70 -1.04
N GLU A 410 -16.82 11.29 -2.23
CA GLU A 410 -17.52 12.57 -2.45
C GLU A 410 -19.05 12.45 -2.41
N ARG A 411 -19.61 11.24 -2.44
CA ARG A 411 -21.05 11.03 -2.51
C ARG A 411 -21.73 11.25 -1.15
N GLU A 412 -22.03 12.51 -0.86
CA GLU A 412 -22.88 12.92 0.28
C GLU A 412 -24.36 13.01 -0.09
N TRP A 413 -24.68 13.31 -1.34
CA TRP A 413 -26.05 13.38 -1.84
C TRP A 413 -26.21 12.48 -3.06
N GLY A 414 -27.42 11.98 -3.24
CA GLY A 414 -27.80 11.30 -4.47
C GLY A 414 -29.31 11.17 -4.60
N GLY A 415 -29.72 10.69 -5.76
CA GLY A 415 -31.13 10.47 -6.02
C GLY A 415 -31.39 9.29 -6.93
N TYR A 416 -32.62 8.83 -6.91
CA TYR A 416 -33.13 7.80 -7.80
C TYR A 416 -34.47 8.24 -8.35
N VAL A 417 -34.69 8.01 -9.64
CA VAL A 417 -36.03 8.06 -10.24
C VAL A 417 -36.23 6.75 -10.97
N SER A 418 -37.30 6.04 -10.64
CA SER A 418 -37.61 4.74 -11.23
C SER A 418 -39.05 4.68 -11.73
N ALA A 419 -39.26 3.95 -12.82
CA ALA A 419 -40.57 3.63 -13.36
C ALA A 419 -40.66 2.11 -13.59
N GLY A 420 -41.55 1.44 -12.87
CA GLY A 420 -41.72 -0.01 -12.88
C GLY A 420 -43.10 -0.42 -13.39
N TYR A 421 -43.16 -1.37 -14.33
CA TYR A 421 -44.38 -1.99 -14.83
C TYR A 421 -44.64 -3.34 -14.15
N ARG A 422 -45.90 -3.60 -13.76
CA ARG A 422 -46.33 -4.80 -13.00
C ARG A 422 -45.53 -5.04 -11.71
N GLY A 423 -45.24 -3.98 -10.96
CA GLY A 423 -44.49 -4.09 -9.70
C GLY A 423 -43.01 -4.49 -9.85
N ALA A 424 -42.47 -4.45 -11.08
CA ALA A 424 -41.03 -4.59 -11.31
C ALA A 424 -40.25 -3.53 -10.53
N ARG A 425 -39.10 -3.94 -9.99
CA ARG A 425 -38.26 -3.08 -9.15
C ARG A 425 -36.83 -3.01 -9.67
N PRO A 426 -36.14 -1.89 -9.40
CA PRO A 426 -34.70 -1.86 -9.52
C PRO A 426 -34.08 -2.78 -8.48
N ALA A 427 -33.13 -3.61 -8.91
CA ALA A 427 -32.28 -4.40 -8.02
C ALA A 427 -31.24 -3.47 -7.37
N THR A 428 -31.70 -2.57 -6.49
CA THR A 428 -30.85 -1.62 -5.76
C THR A 428 -31.27 -1.59 -4.30
N SER A 429 -30.30 -1.50 -3.38
CA SER A 429 -30.58 -1.32 -1.95
C SER A 429 -31.16 0.07 -1.62
N GLY A 430 -31.00 1.04 -2.52
CA GLY A 430 -31.44 2.43 -2.36
C GLY A 430 -32.93 2.67 -2.62
N LEU A 431 -33.67 1.70 -3.18
CA LEU A 431 -35.10 1.83 -3.42
C LEU A 431 -35.88 0.74 -2.68
N GLY A 432 -35.58 0.57 -1.39
CA GLY A 432 -36.35 -0.33 -0.52
C GLY A 432 -37.77 0.19 -0.25
N GLY A 433 -38.74 -0.63 0.17
CA GLY A 433 -40.10 -0.16 0.45
C GLY A 433 -41.14 -1.25 0.22
N SER A 434 -42.34 -1.12 0.82
CA SER A 434 -43.43 -2.10 0.61
C SER A 434 -43.70 -2.36 -0.87
N PRO A 435 -43.82 -3.62 -1.33
CA PRO A 435 -44.39 -3.99 -2.62
C PRO A 435 -45.57 -3.09 -2.94
N SER A 436 -45.52 -2.43 -4.10
CA SER A 436 -46.74 -1.88 -4.69
C SER A 436 -47.53 -3.10 -5.15
N ALA A 437 -48.46 -3.55 -4.32
CA ALA A 437 -49.39 -4.62 -4.62
C ALA A 437 -50.44 -4.13 -5.62
N ALA A 438 -50.00 -3.68 -6.78
CA ALA A 438 -50.91 -3.43 -7.86
C ALA A 438 -51.22 -4.76 -8.53
N LEU A 439 -52.49 -5.13 -8.43
CA LEU A 439 -53.07 -6.17 -9.24
C LEU A 439 -53.15 -5.62 -10.67
N GLY A 440 -52.49 -6.27 -11.63
CA GLY A 440 -52.62 -5.96 -13.05
C GLY A 440 -51.55 -5.03 -13.66
N ASP A 441 -51.89 -4.44 -14.80
CA ASP A 441 -50.96 -3.84 -15.76
C ASP A 441 -50.81 -2.34 -15.51
N ALA A 442 -50.04 -2.02 -14.48
CA ALA A 442 -49.81 -0.65 -14.04
C ALA A 442 -48.33 -0.26 -14.04
N VAL A 443 -48.08 1.03 -14.24
CA VAL A 443 -46.78 1.69 -14.21
C VAL A 443 -46.69 2.54 -12.94
N PHE A 444 -45.71 2.26 -12.10
CA PHE A 444 -45.43 2.97 -10.85
C PHE A 444 -44.18 3.80 -10.98
N ASN A 445 -44.20 5.00 -10.43
CA ASN A 445 -43.02 5.82 -10.26
C ASN A 445 -42.61 5.89 -8.79
N THR A 446 -41.29 5.89 -8.58
CA THR A 446 -40.69 6.26 -7.30
C THR A 446 -39.53 7.21 -7.55
N ALA A 447 -39.56 8.36 -6.89
CA ALA A 447 -38.47 9.32 -6.83
C ALA A 447 -37.96 9.42 -5.39
N GLU A 448 -36.65 9.30 -5.19
CA GLU A 448 -36.00 9.42 -3.88
C GLU A 448 -34.81 10.37 -3.98
N VAL A 449 -34.63 11.21 -2.95
CA VAL A 449 -33.40 11.95 -2.69
C VAL A 449 -32.89 11.51 -1.33
N PHE A 450 -31.59 11.23 -1.23
CA PHE A 450 -30.95 10.84 0.01
C PHE A 450 -29.73 11.69 0.31
N TRP A 451 -29.46 11.81 1.61
CA TRP A 451 -28.30 12.46 2.19
C TRP A 451 -27.53 11.48 3.08
N ARG A 452 -26.21 11.47 2.92
CA ARG A 452 -25.23 10.67 3.67
C ARG A 452 -24.35 11.62 4.48
N PRO A 453 -24.65 11.88 5.76
CA PRO A 453 -23.81 12.74 6.59
C PRO A 453 -22.39 12.19 6.69
N SER A 454 -21.39 12.95 6.25
CA SER A 454 -19.99 12.49 6.19
C SER A 454 -19.32 12.28 7.54
N GLN A 455 -19.82 12.91 8.61
CA GLN A 455 -19.22 12.86 9.95
C GLN A 455 -19.96 11.93 10.93
N ILE A 456 -21.13 11.39 10.54
CA ILE A 456 -22.01 10.64 11.45
C ILE A 456 -22.29 9.28 10.87
N LEU A 457 -21.87 8.22 11.58
CA LEU A 457 -22.18 6.80 11.32
C LEU A 457 -21.78 6.24 9.94
N ASN A 458 -21.24 7.07 9.05
CA ASN A 458 -20.74 6.70 7.73
C ASN A 458 -19.22 6.48 7.77
N SER A 459 -18.76 5.37 7.23
CA SER A 459 -17.34 5.05 7.04
C SER A 459 -17.13 4.38 5.69
N SER A 460 -15.94 3.83 5.44
CA SER A 460 -15.69 2.97 4.26
C SER A 460 -16.51 1.67 4.28
N THR A 461 -16.97 1.22 5.45
CA THR A 461 -17.73 -0.03 5.62
C THR A 461 -19.16 0.17 6.10
N ARG A 462 -19.53 1.37 6.56
CA ARG A 462 -20.85 1.68 7.12
C ARG A 462 -21.53 2.77 6.31
N VAL A 463 -22.81 2.59 6.05
CA VAL A 463 -23.62 3.59 5.33
C VAL A 463 -24.84 3.95 6.17
N PHE A 464 -25.03 5.23 6.44
CA PHE A 464 -26.21 5.80 7.04
C PHE A 464 -26.79 6.87 6.12
N GLU A 465 -28.08 6.76 5.82
CA GLU A 465 -28.78 7.64 4.89
C GLU A 465 -30.07 8.17 5.51
N VAL A 466 -30.28 9.47 5.36
CA VAL A 466 -31.58 10.12 5.54
C VAL A 466 -32.15 10.34 4.14
N TYR A 467 -33.40 9.97 3.90
CA TYR A 467 -34.00 10.09 2.58
C TYR A 467 -35.43 10.61 2.62
N GLY A 468 -35.80 11.32 1.56
CA GLY A 468 -37.17 11.70 1.24
C GLY A 468 -37.58 11.02 -0.06
N ARG A 469 -38.81 10.53 -0.10
CA ARG A 469 -39.34 9.77 -1.24
C ARG A 469 -40.74 10.20 -1.61
N ALA A 470 -41.04 10.18 -2.90
CA ALA A 470 -42.40 10.26 -3.43
C ALA A 470 -42.65 9.06 -4.35
N SER A 471 -43.84 8.50 -4.31
CA SER A 471 -44.25 7.42 -5.20
C SER A 471 -45.69 7.60 -5.64
N ASN A 472 -46.00 7.26 -6.88
CA ASN A 472 -47.34 7.38 -7.45
C ASN A 472 -47.54 6.41 -8.62
N THR A 473 -48.80 6.15 -8.97
CA THR A 473 -49.18 5.36 -10.15
C THR A 473 -49.21 6.29 -11.36
N LEU A 474 -48.38 6.05 -12.38
CA LEU A 474 -48.39 6.84 -13.62
C LEU A 474 -49.50 6.40 -14.57
N HIS A 475 -49.71 5.09 -14.67
CA HIS A 475 -50.69 4.49 -15.56
C HIS A 475 -51.23 3.21 -14.95
N ASP A 476 -52.49 2.91 -15.19
CA ASP A 476 -53.12 1.64 -14.87
C ASP A 476 -54.11 1.35 -15.99
N SER A 477 -53.95 0.20 -16.67
CA SER A 477 -54.90 -0.24 -17.69
C SER A 477 -56.29 -0.54 -17.12
N GLY A 478 -56.34 -0.75 -15.80
CA GLY A 478 -57.45 -1.31 -15.07
C GLY A 478 -57.48 -2.83 -15.15
N THR A 479 -58.19 -3.44 -14.21
CA THR A 479 -58.52 -4.87 -14.25
C THR A 479 -59.95 -4.99 -14.77
N SER A 480 -60.15 -5.71 -15.87
CA SER A 480 -61.47 -6.18 -16.26
C SER A 480 -61.83 -7.33 -15.32
N VAL A 481 -62.71 -7.07 -14.37
CA VAL A 481 -63.26 -8.12 -13.51
C VAL A 481 -64.54 -8.58 -14.20
N ASP A 482 -64.62 -9.86 -14.53
CA ASP A 482 -65.92 -10.46 -14.86
C ASP A 482 -66.88 -10.24 -13.68
N GLU A 483 -68.17 -10.29 -13.95
CA GLU A 483 -69.20 -10.15 -12.93
C GLU A 483 -68.91 -11.08 -11.76
N SER A 484 -68.66 -10.49 -10.59
CA SER A 484 -68.13 -11.19 -9.42
C SER A 484 -68.95 -10.86 -8.19
N PHE A 485 -68.87 -11.74 -7.21
CA PHE A 485 -69.54 -11.56 -5.92
C PHE A 485 -68.45 -11.51 -4.85
N ASP A 486 -68.54 -10.58 -3.89
CA ASP A 486 -67.68 -10.66 -2.70
C ASP A 486 -68.08 -11.87 -1.84
N GLU A 487 -67.29 -12.11 -0.80
CA GLU A 487 -67.58 -13.14 0.21
C GLU A 487 -68.94 -12.93 0.92
N CYS A 488 -69.55 -11.75 0.75
CA CYS A 488 -70.85 -11.37 1.31
C CYS A 488 -72.02 -11.48 0.31
N GLY A 489 -71.76 -11.94 -0.92
CA GLY A 489 -72.78 -12.10 -1.96
C GLY A 489 -73.21 -10.78 -2.61
N ASN A 490 -72.51 -9.67 -2.35
CA ASN A 490 -72.75 -8.41 -3.05
C ASN A 490 -72.29 -8.56 -4.50
N ARG A 491 -73.16 -8.19 -5.44
CA ARG A 491 -72.87 -8.23 -6.88
C ARG A 491 -71.97 -7.06 -7.26
N PHE A 492 -70.77 -7.37 -7.73
CA PHE A 492 -69.90 -6.45 -8.46
C PHE A 492 -70.20 -6.65 -9.94
N PRO A 493 -70.90 -5.70 -10.60
CA PRO A 493 -71.13 -5.79 -12.04
C PRO A 493 -69.80 -5.96 -12.77
N ALA A 494 -69.82 -6.59 -13.95
CA ALA A 494 -68.64 -6.61 -14.81
C ALA A 494 -68.23 -5.17 -15.10
N ASP A 495 -67.14 -4.73 -14.48
CA ASP A 495 -66.72 -3.34 -14.52
C ASP A 495 -65.21 -3.25 -14.68
N SER A 496 -64.77 -2.26 -15.46
CA SER A 496 -63.35 -1.98 -15.63
C SER A 496 -62.88 -1.09 -14.48
N TYR A 497 -62.31 -1.68 -13.44
CA TYR A 497 -61.72 -0.92 -12.34
C TYR A 497 -60.36 -0.38 -12.78
N ARG A 498 -60.30 0.93 -13.07
CA ARG A 498 -59.04 1.67 -13.19
C ARG A 498 -58.71 2.34 -11.87
N SER A 499 -57.54 2.07 -11.31
CA SER A 499 -57.07 2.84 -10.16
C SER A 499 -56.76 4.28 -10.56
N VAL A 500 -56.78 5.18 -9.59
CA VAL A 500 -56.47 6.60 -9.84
C VAL A 500 -54.97 6.74 -10.10
N THR A 501 -54.64 7.47 -11.16
CA THR A 501 -53.26 7.71 -11.62
C THR A 501 -52.86 9.17 -11.41
N GLY A 502 -51.57 9.47 -11.50
CA GLY A 502 -50.99 10.80 -11.37
C GLY A 502 -50.86 11.28 -9.93
N LEU A 503 -50.84 12.60 -9.74
CA LEU A 503 -50.66 13.27 -8.44
C LEU A 503 -51.68 12.86 -7.35
N PRO A 504 -52.96 12.57 -7.67
CA PRO A 504 -53.91 12.10 -6.66
C PRO A 504 -53.53 10.78 -5.98
N SER A 505 -52.70 9.94 -6.62
CA SER A 505 -52.22 8.66 -6.09
C SER A 505 -50.92 8.77 -5.27
N THR A 506 -50.38 9.98 -5.12
CA THR A 506 -49.04 10.18 -4.55
C THR A 506 -48.97 9.88 -3.05
N VAL A 507 -48.00 9.05 -2.67
CA VAL A 507 -47.58 8.82 -1.29
C VAL A 507 -46.18 9.41 -1.12
N GLY A 508 -45.99 10.25 -0.11
CA GLY A 508 -44.70 10.76 0.31
C GLY A 508 -44.13 9.94 1.46
N ALA A 509 -42.82 9.97 1.66
CA ALA A 509 -42.18 9.36 2.79
C ALA A 509 -40.89 10.08 3.22
N LEU A 510 -40.60 10.02 4.51
CA LEU A 510 -39.33 10.41 5.10
C LEU A 510 -38.79 9.20 5.85
N GLY A 511 -37.52 8.85 5.62
CA GLY A 511 -36.95 7.65 6.18
C GLY A 511 -35.47 7.76 6.52
N LEU A 512 -35.05 6.81 7.33
CA LEU A 512 -33.67 6.56 7.71
C LEU A 512 -33.33 5.15 7.29
N ARG A 513 -32.10 4.92 6.81
CA ARG A 513 -31.58 3.56 6.62
C ARG A 513 -30.12 3.45 7.03
N PHE A 514 -29.77 2.29 7.56
CA PHE A 514 -28.45 1.98 8.07
C PHE A 514 -27.96 0.62 7.59
N THR A 515 -26.76 0.61 7.04
CA THR A 515 -26.01 -0.58 6.62
C THR A 515 -24.79 -0.71 7.53
N PRO A 516 -24.83 -1.60 8.55
CA PRO A 516 -23.74 -1.73 9.54
C PRO A 516 -22.44 -2.28 8.97
N SER A 517 -22.52 -3.01 7.85
CA SER A 517 -21.36 -3.43 7.08
C SER A 517 -21.74 -3.65 5.61
N SER A 518 -21.04 -2.96 4.71
CA SER A 518 -21.16 -3.17 3.26
C SER A 518 -20.73 -4.58 2.82
N SER A 519 -19.92 -5.28 3.62
CA SER A 519 -19.51 -6.67 3.34
C SER A 519 -20.64 -7.69 3.51
N PHE A 520 -21.58 -7.44 4.42
CA PHE A 520 -22.71 -8.34 4.67
C PHE A 520 -23.94 -7.98 3.83
N GLY A 521 -24.01 -6.78 3.26
CA GLY A 521 -25.12 -6.35 2.41
C GLY A 521 -26.47 -6.23 3.12
N LEU A 522 -26.49 -6.13 4.45
CA LEU A 522 -27.71 -5.97 5.27
C LEU A 522 -27.98 -4.49 5.56
N THR A 523 -29.16 -4.02 5.15
CA THR A 523 -29.64 -2.65 5.39
C THR A 523 -30.94 -2.66 6.17
N PHE A 524 -30.99 -1.92 7.27
CA PHE A 524 -32.18 -1.70 8.09
C PHE A 524 -32.77 -0.34 7.75
N GLY A 525 -34.08 -0.25 7.61
CA GLY A 525 -34.76 1.00 7.31
C GLY A 525 -35.98 1.22 8.18
N LEU A 526 -36.23 2.48 8.50
CA LEU A 526 -37.45 2.97 9.14
C LEU A 526 -37.95 4.15 8.32
N GLU A 527 -39.22 4.11 7.93
CA GLU A 527 -39.84 5.08 7.05
C GLU A 527 -41.20 5.51 7.63
N ARG A 528 -41.45 6.82 7.64
CA ARG A 528 -42.76 7.41 7.89
C ARG A 528 -43.37 7.84 6.56
N ARG A 529 -44.57 7.36 6.27
CA ARG A 529 -45.33 7.68 5.05
C ARG A 529 -46.40 8.73 5.29
N PHE A 530 -46.78 9.41 4.21
CA PHE A 530 -47.77 10.49 4.18
C PHE A 530 -48.64 10.36 2.93
N ASN A 531 -49.96 10.37 3.11
CA ASN A 531 -50.95 10.28 2.04
C ASN A 531 -51.16 11.66 1.36
N LEU A 532 -50.15 12.11 0.61
CA LEU A 532 -50.12 13.44 0.01
C LEU A 532 -51.24 13.65 -1.02
N GLY A 533 -51.48 12.66 -1.89
CA GLY A 533 -52.49 12.70 -2.93
C GLY A 533 -53.91 12.52 -2.39
N THR A 534 -54.89 13.17 -3.00
CA THR A 534 -56.29 13.12 -2.55
C THR A 534 -56.88 11.70 -2.54
N ARG A 535 -56.51 10.84 -3.51
CA ARG A 535 -56.97 9.45 -3.55
C ARG A 535 -56.20 8.54 -2.60
N SER A 536 -54.93 8.85 -2.31
CA SER A 536 -54.12 8.06 -1.37
C SER A 536 -54.69 8.05 0.06
N ARG A 537 -55.59 9.00 0.37
CA ARG A 537 -56.30 9.12 1.65
C ARG A 537 -57.59 8.30 1.73
N LEU A 538 -58.03 7.73 0.61
CA LEU A 538 -59.32 7.05 0.48
C LEU A 538 -59.12 5.54 0.38
N GLY A 539 -59.95 4.78 1.07
CA GLY A 539 -59.98 3.31 0.96
C GLY A 539 -61.33 2.73 1.30
N SER A 540 -61.47 1.41 1.13
CA SER A 540 -62.68 0.67 1.50
C SER A 540 -62.49 -0.01 2.86
N ALA A 541 -63.51 0.09 3.72
CA ALA A 541 -63.62 -0.60 4.99
C ALA A 541 -64.82 -1.56 4.95
N SER A 542 -64.71 -2.59 4.12
CA SER A 542 -65.69 -3.67 4.06
C SER A 542 -65.36 -4.76 5.09
N PRO A 543 -66.32 -5.24 5.89
CA PRO A 543 -66.08 -6.28 6.88
C PRO A 543 -65.83 -7.64 6.22
N ASN A 544 -64.88 -8.40 6.77
CA ASN A 544 -64.62 -9.79 6.37
C ASN A 544 -65.72 -10.76 6.86
N ASP A 545 -66.43 -10.40 7.92
CA ASP A 545 -67.61 -11.13 8.39
C ASP A 545 -68.88 -10.44 7.90
N CYS A 546 -69.49 -11.06 6.90
CA CYS A 546 -70.67 -10.56 6.23
C CYS A 546 -71.93 -10.60 7.10
N SER A 547 -71.92 -11.38 8.19
CA SER A 547 -73.05 -11.46 9.14
C SER A 547 -73.24 -10.17 9.95
N LEU A 548 -72.25 -9.28 9.96
CA LEU A 548 -72.32 -8.01 10.67
C LEU A 548 -73.35 -7.03 10.05
N GLY A 549 -73.80 -7.27 8.81
CA GLY A 549 -74.82 -6.43 8.17
C GLY A 549 -74.40 -4.98 7.91
N ILE A 550 -73.10 -4.67 8.01
CA ILE A 550 -72.53 -3.35 7.76
C ILE A 550 -72.23 -3.25 6.26
N PRO A 551 -72.93 -2.38 5.49
CA PRO A 551 -72.63 -2.19 4.08
C PRO A 551 -71.23 -1.62 3.91
N GLY A 552 -70.57 -1.93 2.78
CA GLY A 552 -69.21 -1.49 2.49
C GLY A 552 -69.03 0.02 2.67
N LYS A 553 -68.20 0.39 3.64
CA LYS A 553 -67.89 1.79 3.95
C LYS A 553 -66.67 2.24 3.17
N GLU A 554 -66.66 3.50 2.76
CA GLU A 554 -65.45 4.19 2.35
C GLU A 554 -64.90 4.96 3.54
N TYR A 555 -63.57 5.04 3.65
CA TYR A 555 -62.93 5.85 4.68
C TYR A 555 -62.04 6.91 4.04
N GLN A 556 -61.93 8.05 4.72
CA GLN A 556 -61.03 9.14 4.36
C GLN A 556 -60.12 9.48 5.56
N THR A 557 -58.80 9.46 5.36
CA THR A 557 -57.81 9.88 6.37
C THR A 557 -57.34 11.32 6.13
N ALA A 558 -56.65 11.91 7.10
CA ALA A 558 -55.96 13.18 6.86
C ALA A 558 -54.77 12.99 5.89
N GLY A 559 -54.28 14.10 5.32
CA GLY A 559 -53.15 14.05 4.36
C GLY A 559 -51.79 13.77 4.99
N TYR A 560 -51.64 14.03 6.29
CA TYR A 560 -50.44 13.69 7.08
C TYR A 560 -50.53 12.30 7.72
N ASP A 561 -51.70 11.66 7.64
CA ASP A 561 -51.87 10.27 8.03
C ASP A 561 -51.23 9.37 6.98
N GLY A 562 -50.72 8.24 7.45
CA GLY A 562 -49.94 7.32 6.65
C GLY A 562 -49.34 6.24 7.53
N ASP A 563 -48.57 5.36 6.92
CA ASP A 563 -48.05 4.17 7.60
C ASP A 563 -46.63 4.40 8.12
N TRP A 564 -46.29 3.69 9.18
CA TRP A 564 -44.90 3.42 9.52
C TRP A 564 -44.46 2.14 8.83
N LEU A 565 -43.24 2.14 8.29
CA LEU A 565 -42.63 0.96 7.69
C LEU A 565 -41.25 0.73 8.32
N ALA A 566 -41.08 -0.44 8.92
CA ALA A 566 -39.77 -0.97 9.29
C ALA A 566 -39.41 -2.09 8.31
N TYR A 567 -38.19 -2.09 7.78
CA TYR A 567 -37.74 -3.12 6.85
C TYR A 567 -36.27 -3.50 7.04
N VAL A 568 -35.95 -4.70 6.58
CA VAL A 568 -34.59 -5.19 6.42
C VAL A 568 -34.41 -5.68 4.99
N THR A 569 -33.30 -5.28 4.37
CA THR A 569 -32.92 -5.70 3.02
C THR A 569 -31.59 -6.42 3.08
N TYR A 570 -31.54 -7.63 2.57
CA TYR A 570 -30.29 -8.28 2.20
C TYR A 570 -30.07 -8.09 0.71
N ALA A 571 -28.88 -7.66 0.31
CA ALA A 571 -28.53 -7.50 -1.09
C ALA A 571 -27.15 -8.09 -1.39
N TYR A 572 -27.05 -8.79 -2.52
CA TYR A 572 -25.84 -9.39 -3.03
C TYR A 572 -25.62 -9.00 -4.48
N TYR A 573 -24.51 -8.33 -4.75
CA TYR A 573 -24.14 -7.86 -6.07
C TYR A 573 -22.73 -8.33 -6.39
N LYS A 574 -22.56 -8.96 -7.55
CA LYS A 574 -21.26 -9.38 -8.07
C LYS A 574 -21.20 -9.10 -9.55
N GLY A 575 -20.17 -8.40 -10.02
CA GLY A 575 -20.00 -8.08 -11.43
C GLY A 575 -21.01 -7.04 -11.94
N THR A 576 -21.47 -6.15 -11.07
CA THR A 576 -22.41 -5.07 -11.41
C THR A 576 -21.71 -3.78 -11.84
N GLU A 577 -20.43 -3.68 -11.50
CA GLU A 577 -19.51 -2.61 -11.86
C GLU A 577 -19.17 -2.61 -13.36
N LEU A 578 -18.82 -1.42 -13.88
CA LEU A 578 -18.31 -1.28 -15.24
C LEU A 578 -16.87 -1.79 -15.31
N ARG A 579 -16.66 -2.94 -15.95
CA ARG A 579 -15.31 -3.49 -16.13
C ARG A 579 -14.65 -2.95 -17.40
N GLN A 580 -13.44 -2.41 -17.24
CA GLN A 580 -12.64 -1.98 -18.39
C GLN A 580 -11.75 -3.09 -18.97
N ASP A 581 -11.38 -4.07 -18.14
CA ASP A 581 -10.43 -5.14 -18.44
C ASP A 581 -11.02 -6.30 -19.27
N LYS A 582 -12.35 -6.48 -19.25
CA LYS A 582 -13.04 -7.62 -19.89
C LYS A 582 -14.20 -7.17 -20.77
N LYS A 583 -14.36 -7.84 -21.91
CA LYS A 583 -15.52 -7.65 -22.81
C LYS A 583 -16.80 -8.28 -22.27
N SER A 584 -16.68 -9.38 -21.51
CA SER A 584 -17.82 -10.01 -20.84
C SER A 584 -17.42 -10.65 -19.52
N TRP A 585 -18.35 -10.70 -18.57
CA TRP A 585 -18.13 -11.30 -17.25
C TRP A 585 -19.44 -11.78 -16.63
N TRP A 586 -19.34 -12.71 -15.67
CA TRP A 586 -20.51 -13.17 -14.91
C TRP A 586 -21.01 -12.07 -13.97
N ARG A 587 -22.34 -11.86 -13.98
CA ARG A 587 -23.03 -10.95 -13.09
C ARG A 587 -24.13 -11.70 -12.33
N ILE A 588 -24.19 -11.43 -11.04
CA ILE A 588 -25.23 -11.94 -10.14
C ILE A 588 -25.78 -10.73 -9.38
N GLU A 589 -27.09 -10.57 -9.41
CA GLU A 589 -27.80 -9.54 -8.65
C GLU A 589 -28.92 -10.20 -7.88
N GLY A 590 -28.89 -10.08 -6.55
CA GLY A 590 -29.93 -10.61 -5.70
C GLY A 590 -30.31 -9.65 -4.61
N TYR A 591 -31.60 -9.56 -4.30
CA TYR A 591 -32.07 -8.91 -3.09
C TYR A 591 -33.19 -9.72 -2.43
N ALA A 592 -33.31 -9.59 -1.12
CA ALA A 592 -34.44 -10.07 -0.35
C ALA A 592 -34.78 -9.01 0.69
N GLN A 593 -36.03 -8.56 0.72
CA GLN A 593 -36.51 -7.54 1.62
C GLN A 593 -37.71 -8.04 2.40
N ALA A 594 -37.62 -8.00 3.72
CA ALA A 594 -38.75 -8.21 4.62
C ALA A 594 -39.15 -6.89 5.26
N GLY A 595 -40.44 -6.64 5.40
CA GLY A 595 -40.93 -5.43 6.03
C GLY A 595 -42.23 -5.61 6.78
N TYR A 596 -42.45 -4.71 7.73
CA TYR A 596 -43.65 -4.57 8.52
C TYR A 596 -44.15 -3.14 8.43
N LEU A 597 -45.32 -3.01 7.84
CA LEU A 597 -46.09 -1.79 7.76
C LEU A 597 -47.12 -1.79 8.87
N TRP A 598 -47.23 -0.70 9.61
CA TRP A 598 -48.31 -0.53 10.58
C TRP A 598 -48.83 0.90 10.58
N ASN A 599 -50.13 1.04 10.78
CA ASN A 599 -50.75 2.31 11.04
C ASN A 599 -51.91 2.16 12.03
N ASP A 600 -52.22 3.26 12.69
CA ASP A 600 -53.40 3.39 13.55
C ASP A 600 -53.79 4.87 13.49
N VAL A 601 -54.72 5.18 12.58
CA VAL A 601 -55.05 6.55 12.18
C VAL A 601 -56.54 6.79 12.29
N SER A 602 -56.91 8.03 12.59
CA SER A 602 -58.31 8.43 12.55
C SER A 602 -58.81 8.48 11.12
N ALA A 603 -60.07 8.13 10.90
CA ALA A 603 -60.68 8.17 9.58
C ALA A 603 -62.16 8.57 9.70
N ASP A 604 -62.64 9.29 8.69
CA ASP A 604 -64.06 9.57 8.50
C ASP A 604 -64.65 8.51 7.58
N PHE A 605 -65.68 7.81 8.05
CA PHE A 605 -66.35 6.73 7.33
C PHE A 605 -67.64 7.21 6.70
N ARG A 606 -67.81 6.88 5.42
CA ARG A 606 -68.98 7.24 4.61
C ARG A 606 -69.54 6.03 3.88
N ASP A 607 -70.81 6.08 3.52
CA ASP A 607 -71.37 5.11 2.57
C ASP A 607 -70.80 5.35 1.17
N SER A 608 -70.68 4.27 0.40
CA SER A 608 -70.25 4.26 -1.01
C SER A 608 -71.29 4.87 -1.97
N GLY A 609 -72.16 5.77 -1.48
CA GLY A 609 -73.28 6.38 -2.22
C GLY A 609 -73.95 7.56 -1.50
N ALA A 610 -75.02 8.11 -2.10
CA ALA A 610 -75.71 9.29 -1.60
C ALA A 610 -76.84 8.95 -0.60
N GLN A 611 -76.50 8.76 0.70
CA GLN A 611 -77.22 9.27 1.90
C GLN A 611 -76.92 8.48 3.22
N VAL A 612 -76.62 9.26 4.29
CA VAL A 612 -76.73 9.04 5.77
C VAL A 612 -75.86 8.02 6.53
N PHE A 613 -74.58 7.87 6.20
CA PHE A 613 -73.59 7.43 7.19
C PHE A 613 -72.37 8.33 7.14
N ASN A 614 -72.10 9.05 8.23
CA ASN A 614 -70.89 9.82 8.43
C ASN A 614 -70.49 9.66 9.89
N GLN A 615 -69.48 8.82 10.14
CA GLN A 615 -68.99 8.54 11.49
C GLN A 615 -67.48 8.66 11.53
N SER A 616 -66.97 9.16 12.65
CA SER A 616 -65.56 9.07 12.95
C SER A 616 -65.20 7.66 13.40
N GLY A 617 -63.93 7.34 13.31
CA GLY A 617 -63.39 6.11 13.85
C GLY A 617 -61.91 6.00 13.59
N ARG A 618 -61.40 4.77 13.62
CA ARG A 618 -60.00 4.46 13.39
C ARG A 618 -59.83 3.33 12.38
N ILE A 619 -58.79 3.46 11.57
CA ILE A 619 -58.29 2.40 10.71
C ILE A 619 -56.95 1.95 11.27
N LYS A 620 -56.86 0.66 11.57
CA LYS A 620 -55.63 0.00 11.98
C LYS A 620 -55.21 -1.00 10.91
N ARG A 621 -54.07 -0.77 10.25
CA ARG A 621 -53.54 -1.63 9.20
C ARG A 621 -52.25 -2.25 9.66
N GLU A 622 -52.12 -3.55 9.43
CA GLU A 622 -50.89 -4.30 9.66
C GLU A 622 -50.60 -5.10 8.39
N TYR A 623 -49.46 -4.83 7.76
CA TYR A 623 -49.05 -5.49 6.51
C TYR A 623 -47.61 -5.98 6.64
N GLN A 624 -47.41 -7.28 6.47
CA GLN A 624 -46.11 -7.92 6.45
C GLN A 624 -45.81 -8.38 5.03
N PHE A 625 -44.57 -8.23 4.60
CA PHE A 625 -44.15 -8.75 3.30
C PHE A 625 -42.73 -9.28 3.33
N LEU A 626 -42.45 -10.17 2.39
CA LEU A 626 -41.13 -10.62 1.98
C LEU A 626 -41.11 -10.61 0.44
N SER A 627 -40.19 -9.86 -0.15
CA SER A 627 -40.00 -9.81 -1.61
C SER A 627 -38.55 -10.14 -1.92
N SER A 628 -38.31 -11.06 -2.84
CA SER A 628 -36.98 -11.45 -3.26
C SER A 628 -36.87 -11.61 -4.77
N GLU A 629 -35.70 -11.27 -5.29
CA GLU A 629 -35.35 -11.45 -6.69
C GLU A 629 -33.89 -11.83 -6.82
N LEU A 630 -33.59 -12.75 -7.73
CA LEU A 630 -32.25 -13.17 -8.10
C LEU A 630 -32.14 -13.19 -9.62
N ARG A 631 -31.19 -12.45 -10.17
CA ARG A 631 -30.83 -12.41 -11.59
C ARG A 631 -29.43 -12.97 -11.75
N VAL A 632 -29.28 -13.92 -12.66
CA VAL A 632 -27.98 -14.55 -12.98
C VAL A 632 -27.76 -14.54 -14.48
N GLY A 633 -26.61 -14.03 -14.91
CA GLY A 633 -26.29 -13.96 -16.34
C GLY A 633 -24.89 -13.45 -16.64
N LYS A 634 -24.68 -13.00 -17.88
CA LYS A 634 -23.41 -12.42 -18.31
C LYS A 634 -23.60 -10.97 -18.73
N SER A 635 -22.79 -10.08 -18.16
CA SER A 635 -22.62 -8.72 -18.66
C SER A 635 -21.74 -8.74 -19.90
N VAL A 636 -22.12 -7.96 -20.92
CA VAL A 636 -21.36 -7.76 -22.16
C VAL A 636 -21.26 -6.27 -22.42
N ARG A 637 -20.04 -5.77 -22.60
CA ARG A 637 -19.79 -4.36 -22.93
C ARG A 637 -20.11 -4.11 -24.41
N LEU A 638 -20.93 -3.10 -24.69
CA LEU A 638 -21.34 -2.73 -26.05
C LEU A 638 -20.40 -1.67 -26.65
N GLU A 639 -19.12 -2.04 -26.85
CA GLU A 639 -18.05 -1.13 -27.27
C GLU A 639 -18.37 -0.34 -28.55
N THR A 640 -19.08 -0.94 -29.50
CA THR A 640 -19.46 -0.29 -30.77
C THR A 640 -20.50 0.81 -30.60
N VAL A 641 -21.28 0.79 -29.52
CA VAL A 641 -22.32 1.78 -29.23
C VAL A 641 -21.81 2.82 -28.23
N SER A 642 -21.25 2.37 -27.11
CA SER A 642 -20.63 3.21 -26.10
C SER A 642 -19.72 2.38 -25.18
N PRO A 643 -18.53 2.88 -24.81
CA PRO A 643 -17.64 2.19 -23.89
C PRO A 643 -18.19 2.04 -22.46
N THR A 644 -19.21 2.83 -22.09
CA THR A 644 -19.84 2.82 -20.76
C THR A 644 -21.22 2.13 -20.74
N MET A 645 -21.57 1.42 -21.82
CA MET A 645 -22.83 0.70 -21.96
C MET A 645 -22.66 -0.82 -21.83
N ILE A 646 -23.52 -1.46 -21.04
CA ILE A 646 -23.51 -2.89 -20.77
C ILE A 646 -24.88 -3.50 -21.11
N LEU A 647 -24.88 -4.61 -21.84
CA LEU A 647 -26.01 -5.51 -21.99
C LEU A 647 -25.89 -6.68 -21.00
N TYR A 648 -26.99 -7.05 -20.34
CA TYR A 648 -27.03 -8.08 -19.32
C TYR A 648 -28.19 -9.05 -19.57
N PRO A 649 -28.07 -10.01 -20.52
CA PRO A 649 -28.97 -11.16 -20.60
C PRO A 649 -28.87 -12.01 -19.32
N HIS A 650 -30.01 -12.36 -18.75
CA HIS A 650 -30.08 -13.10 -17.49
C HIS A 650 -31.31 -13.99 -17.38
N VAL A 651 -31.25 -14.93 -16.44
CA VAL A 651 -32.40 -15.63 -15.89
C VAL A 651 -32.77 -14.97 -14.57
N VAL A 652 -34.05 -14.69 -14.36
CA VAL A 652 -34.59 -14.14 -13.13
C VAL A 652 -35.39 -15.20 -12.38
N PHE A 653 -35.23 -15.21 -11.06
CA PHE A 653 -36.08 -15.91 -10.09
C PHE A 653 -36.65 -14.85 -9.15
N ALA A 654 -37.95 -14.85 -8.92
CA ALA A 654 -38.60 -13.91 -8.02
C ALA A 654 -39.59 -14.65 -7.12
N ALA A 655 -39.64 -14.28 -5.84
CA ALA A 655 -40.61 -14.79 -4.90
C ALA A 655 -41.13 -13.67 -4.01
N ASP A 656 -42.43 -13.68 -3.77
CA ASP A 656 -43.10 -12.70 -2.94
C ASP A 656 -44.04 -13.42 -1.97
N TRP A 657 -44.07 -12.95 -0.73
CA TRP A 657 -45.00 -13.35 0.31
C TRP A 657 -45.55 -12.09 0.97
N GLN A 658 -46.84 -12.10 1.30
CA GLN A 658 -47.47 -11.03 2.06
C GLN A 658 -48.51 -11.58 3.03
N LYS A 659 -48.73 -10.83 4.10
CA LYS A 659 -49.80 -11.06 5.07
C LYS A 659 -50.42 -9.74 5.49
N GLU A 660 -51.74 -9.67 5.45
CA GLU A 660 -52.52 -8.51 5.83
C GLU A 660 -53.47 -8.83 6.99
N ASN A 661 -53.55 -7.92 7.97
CA ASN A 661 -54.40 -8.00 9.16
C ASN A 661 -54.90 -6.60 9.52
N SER A 662 -55.68 -6.01 8.63
CA SER A 662 -56.29 -4.69 8.76
C SER A 662 -57.66 -4.76 9.45
N ARG A 663 -57.99 -3.74 10.24
CA ARG A 663 -59.22 -3.61 11.03
C ARG A 663 -59.75 -2.18 10.94
N ALA A 664 -61.07 -2.05 10.98
CA ALA A 664 -61.74 -0.78 11.22
C ALA A 664 -62.39 -0.82 12.60
N ASP A 665 -62.41 0.33 13.27
CA ASP A 665 -63.18 0.58 14.48
C ASP A 665 -63.99 1.86 14.26
N ILE A 666 -65.29 1.74 14.09
CA ILE A 666 -66.16 2.87 13.75
C ILE A 666 -67.00 3.22 14.97
N ASP A 667 -67.03 4.50 15.33
CA ASP A 667 -67.77 4.98 16.49
C ASP A 667 -69.26 4.62 16.36
N GLY A 668 -69.82 3.99 17.40
CA GLY A 668 -71.20 3.53 17.41
C GLY A 668 -71.51 2.26 16.60
N VAL A 669 -70.53 1.69 15.91
CA VAL A 669 -70.66 0.39 15.18
C VAL A 669 -69.77 -0.68 15.81
N GLY A 670 -68.53 -0.33 16.18
CA GLY A 670 -67.55 -1.22 16.79
C GLY A 670 -66.48 -1.72 15.81
N GLN A 671 -65.66 -2.65 16.29
CA GLN A 671 -64.46 -3.11 15.62
C GLN A 671 -64.69 -4.37 14.78
N PHE A 672 -64.18 -4.38 13.54
CA PHE A 672 -64.24 -5.54 12.65
C PHE A 672 -62.98 -5.69 11.78
N ALA A 673 -62.71 -6.94 11.36
CA ALA A 673 -61.63 -7.25 10.43
C ALA A 673 -62.04 -6.86 8.99
N LEU A 674 -61.12 -6.30 8.22
CA LEU A 674 -61.38 -5.89 6.84
C LEU A 674 -61.24 -7.06 5.86
N GLN A 675 -62.00 -7.01 4.76
CA GLN A 675 -61.78 -7.86 3.59
C GLN A 675 -60.36 -7.66 3.02
N GLY A 676 -59.80 -8.71 2.42
CA GLY A 676 -58.42 -8.72 1.91
C GLY A 676 -57.38 -9.16 2.94
N ASN A 677 -57.79 -9.36 4.20
CA ASN A 677 -56.96 -10.00 5.21
C ASN A 677 -56.61 -11.44 4.84
N GLY A 678 -55.44 -11.90 5.27
CA GLY A 678 -54.96 -13.24 4.99
C GLY A 678 -53.50 -13.24 4.58
N GLN A 679 -53.04 -14.36 4.06
CA GLN A 679 -51.66 -14.54 3.61
C GLN A 679 -51.62 -15.12 2.20
N SER A 680 -50.69 -14.64 1.38
CA SER A 680 -50.50 -15.14 0.02
C SER A 680 -49.03 -15.10 -0.37
N TRP A 681 -48.62 -16.05 -1.20
CA TRP A 681 -47.30 -16.08 -1.80
C TRP A 681 -47.36 -16.37 -3.28
N SER A 682 -46.29 -16.05 -4.00
CA SER A 682 -46.13 -16.30 -5.41
C SER A 682 -44.65 -16.43 -5.77
N MET A 683 -44.33 -17.26 -6.75
CA MET A 683 -42.99 -17.45 -7.26
C MET A 683 -42.99 -17.51 -8.78
N GLY A 684 -42.01 -16.87 -9.40
CA GLY A 684 -41.84 -16.84 -10.85
C GLY A 684 -40.38 -17.00 -11.28
N VAL A 685 -40.19 -17.51 -12.48
CA VAL A 685 -38.88 -17.65 -13.13
C VAL A 685 -38.98 -17.28 -14.59
N GLY A 686 -37.94 -16.71 -15.19
CA GLY A 686 -37.91 -16.58 -16.64
C GLY A 686 -36.74 -15.79 -17.20
N PRO A 687 -36.70 -15.59 -18.52
CA PRO A 687 -35.63 -14.85 -19.17
C PRO A 687 -35.83 -13.33 -19.07
N GLY A 688 -34.73 -12.60 -19.05
CA GLY A 688 -34.71 -11.16 -19.11
C GLY A 688 -33.41 -10.61 -19.69
N PHE A 689 -33.40 -9.32 -19.97
CA PHE A 689 -32.20 -8.59 -20.29
C PHE A 689 -32.23 -7.20 -19.64
N GLY A 690 -31.06 -6.69 -19.32
CA GLY A 690 -30.86 -5.31 -18.86
C GLY A 690 -29.91 -4.56 -19.77
N VAL A 691 -30.12 -3.26 -19.92
CA VAL A 691 -29.18 -2.33 -20.53
C VAL A 691 -28.86 -1.26 -19.51
N ARG A 692 -27.57 -1.11 -19.17
CA ARG A 692 -27.10 -0.05 -18.27
C ARG A 692 -26.12 0.86 -19.00
N TYR A 693 -26.33 2.17 -18.86
CA TYR A 693 -25.46 3.21 -19.39
C TYR A 693 -24.96 4.09 -18.25
N TRP A 694 -23.64 4.16 -18.08
CA TRP A 694 -22.99 5.01 -17.08
C TRP A 694 -22.58 6.35 -17.67
N PHE A 695 -22.76 7.43 -16.91
CA PHE A 695 -22.46 8.80 -17.32
C PHE A 695 -22.00 9.67 -16.14
N ARG A 696 -21.68 10.94 -16.42
CA ARG A 696 -21.23 11.93 -15.43
C ARG A 696 -19.87 11.57 -14.82
N SER A 697 -18.90 11.30 -15.68
CA SER A 697 -17.47 11.25 -15.31
C SER A 697 -16.79 12.60 -15.53
N ASN A 698 -15.70 12.86 -14.81
CA ASN A 698 -14.79 13.96 -15.13
C ASN A 698 -13.33 13.53 -14.90
N HIS A 699 -12.38 14.45 -14.99
CA HIS A 699 -10.96 14.15 -14.79
C HIS A 699 -10.67 13.37 -13.49
N TYR A 700 -11.27 13.78 -12.37
CA TYR A 700 -11.04 13.21 -11.04
C TYR A 700 -11.99 12.09 -10.63
N SER A 701 -13.14 11.96 -11.29
CA SER A 701 -14.19 11.04 -10.89
C SER A 701 -14.66 10.15 -12.03
N ALA A 702 -14.91 8.89 -11.68
CA ALA A 702 -15.54 7.93 -12.56
C ALA A 702 -17.02 8.26 -12.71
N GLU A 703 -17.73 7.47 -13.50
CA GLU A 703 -19.15 7.66 -13.77
C GLU A 703 -19.97 7.55 -12.48
N LYS A 704 -20.54 8.67 -12.03
CA LYS A 704 -21.31 8.76 -10.78
C LYS A 704 -22.78 8.38 -10.93
N SER A 705 -23.27 8.36 -12.16
CA SER A 705 -24.69 8.27 -12.47
C SER A 705 -24.92 7.21 -13.54
N TYR A 706 -26.08 6.56 -13.50
CA TYR A 706 -26.43 5.55 -14.49
C TYR A 706 -27.92 5.56 -14.85
N LEU A 707 -28.19 5.17 -16.09
CA LEU A 707 -29.52 4.80 -16.59
C LEU A 707 -29.54 3.27 -16.73
N ASP A 708 -30.50 2.62 -16.09
CA ASP A 708 -30.66 1.17 -16.09
C ASP A 708 -32.07 0.81 -16.57
N TRP A 709 -32.17 0.02 -17.62
CA TRP A 709 -33.44 -0.47 -18.16
C TRP A 709 -33.43 -1.98 -18.18
N THR A 710 -34.41 -2.61 -17.53
CA THR A 710 -34.51 -4.06 -17.43
C THR A 710 -35.88 -4.53 -17.88
N ILE A 711 -35.90 -5.53 -18.76
CA ILE A 711 -37.10 -6.18 -19.25
C ILE A 711 -36.98 -7.67 -18.97
N GLN A 712 -38.02 -8.27 -18.41
CA GLN A 712 -38.04 -9.70 -18.14
C GLN A 712 -39.45 -10.26 -18.27
N TYR A 713 -39.54 -11.49 -18.77
CA TYR A 713 -40.78 -12.24 -18.79
C TYR A 713 -40.69 -13.35 -17.76
N ARG A 714 -41.67 -13.44 -16.86
CA ARG A 714 -41.70 -14.44 -15.79
C ARG A 714 -42.85 -15.43 -16.01
N PHE A 715 -42.57 -16.71 -15.81
CA PHE A 715 -43.55 -17.78 -15.71
C PHE A 715 -43.82 -18.04 -14.23
N ASN A 716 -45.09 -18.11 -13.83
CA ASN A 716 -45.44 -18.53 -12.47
C ASN A 716 -45.09 -20.01 -12.29
N ILE A 717 -44.40 -20.33 -11.19
CA ILE A 717 -43.99 -21.69 -10.82
C ILE A 717 -44.48 -22.10 -9.43
N GLY A 718 -45.20 -21.22 -8.73
CA GLY A 718 -45.78 -21.52 -7.42
C GLY A 718 -46.58 -20.39 -6.81
N GLY A 719 -47.42 -20.73 -5.83
CA GLY A 719 -48.20 -19.79 -5.02
C GLY A 719 -49.58 -19.44 -5.55
N GLY A 720 -50.49 -19.09 -4.63
CA GLY A 720 -51.91 -18.84 -4.91
C GLY A 720 -52.19 -17.53 -5.66
N ALA A 721 -51.22 -16.60 -5.71
CA ALA A 721 -51.37 -15.29 -6.34
C ALA A 721 -50.60 -15.19 -7.66
N LYS A 722 -51.00 -15.99 -8.66
CA LYS A 722 -50.26 -16.16 -9.93
C LYS A 722 -50.01 -14.85 -10.67
N ASP A 723 -50.95 -13.91 -10.62
CA ASP A 723 -50.88 -12.64 -11.37
C ASP A 723 -49.74 -11.73 -10.92
N ARG A 724 -49.22 -11.90 -9.70
CA ARG A 724 -48.06 -11.14 -9.19
C ARG A 724 -46.71 -11.67 -9.67
N SER A 725 -46.68 -12.87 -10.25
CA SER A 725 -45.42 -13.58 -10.58
C SER A 725 -45.34 -14.05 -12.03
N LYS A 726 -46.34 -13.74 -12.86
CA LYS A 726 -46.38 -14.09 -14.29
C LYS A 726 -46.48 -12.85 -15.19
N GLY A 727 -45.90 -12.96 -16.38
CA GLY A 727 -46.00 -11.99 -17.46
C GLY A 727 -44.79 -11.08 -17.57
N LEU A 728 -45.00 -9.92 -18.19
CA LEU A 728 -43.95 -8.97 -18.57
C LEU A 728 -43.68 -7.97 -17.46
N PHE A 729 -42.44 -7.86 -17.03
CA PHE A 729 -41.97 -6.93 -16.00
C PHE A 729 -40.92 -6.01 -16.64
N MET A 730 -41.08 -4.70 -16.46
CA MET A 730 -40.12 -3.72 -16.96
C MET A 730 -39.78 -2.72 -15.87
N ASN A 731 -38.51 -2.34 -15.76
CA ASN A 731 -38.10 -1.28 -14.85
C ASN A 731 -37.09 -0.37 -15.55
N LEU A 732 -37.32 0.94 -15.49
CA LEU A 732 -36.40 1.98 -15.91
C LEU A 732 -35.94 2.74 -14.67
N THR A 733 -34.65 2.96 -14.49
CA THR A 733 -34.12 3.65 -13.31
C THR A 733 -32.98 4.59 -13.71
N ILE A 734 -33.04 5.81 -13.20
CA ILE A 734 -31.98 6.80 -13.27
C ILE A 734 -31.44 6.98 -11.86
N SER A 735 -30.14 6.78 -11.68
CA SER A 735 -29.43 7.14 -10.45
C SER A 735 -28.56 8.36 -10.68
N TRP A 736 -28.65 9.33 -9.78
CA TRP A 736 -27.89 10.57 -9.80
C TRP A 736 -26.91 10.68 -8.64
#